data_AF-A0A1H2JR29-F1
#
_entry.id   AF-A0A1H2JR29-F1
#
_cell.length_a   1.000
_cell.length_b   1.000
_cell.length_c   1.000
_cell.angle_alpha   90.00
_cell.angle_beta   90.00
_cell.angle_gamma   90.00
#
_symmetry.space_group_name_H-M   'P 1'
#
loop_
_entity.id
_entity.type
_entity.pdbx_description
1 polymer ?
#
loop_
_entity_poly.entity_id
_entity_poly.type
_entity_poly.pdbx_seq_one_letter_code
_entity_poly.pdbx_strand_id
1 'polypeptide(L)'
;MSARRAHRAAVAVLAVAGLVPLGAAGVPAAANTEVASVVVNEVSQRVNPDWVEFHNPGDAPVDLSGWKVQDDQDRGPEDYVFPPGTVIPAGWYLVLDAAEGETPGFEFGLGAADTVRLSDAGGELVDSLSWTEHATTTYGRCPDGTGEVRQTAAPTRGEANDCTSPARINEVAAGFVELANPGGAALELGGHVLRAAGADDGYEVPAGELAPGGLLLIDADELGFAPAEVDGVELVDGNGAVADEHGWDALPEPSTGRCPDGTGAFAVTASATPGAPNDCVPVAGQDVVKVNEVESSDGVPGDWIEFVNTGAEAVDLSGWLVRDNDDTRFSTIPAGTVVEAGGFYVHEETALGFGLGGGDMARLYTPNGTLADSYAWDEHALTTYGRCPDGTGEFRATTTPTKGAPNACDGDPEPEPEPEPGDPWPGGPDVTVVDEEDAFDGDLSGIDYDDGVLWAVDNGRGQLHKLEWDGTVWHNSDDGWAAGKPLHYPGGVGAPDSEGVTVTGDGSVVVGTERDNDADDLSQLSLLRFDVSGAEASLTASTEWDLTAELPPTGPNAGIEAVEWVPDDVLTELGFADASTGEAYDPDGYAEHGDGVYFVGIEGTGLVFAYLLLDDGDVHQLAELDPQLAGVMALDFDAATGTLWVVCDDGCDGTSSLLRVGADGAFTAAGQVARPEGMANLNTEGFAITPVDRCADGVRPVYWTDDNDTDGHSLRAGTLPCPDPEEPGGDDGAEDGAEDGAEDGSDDGSDAGTDDGAGGADGTDDGGGADAGTDDGDGEALPDTGGAAGTLVAAGVLLALAGLGLVMIQRRRGGLGVS
;
A
#
# COMPACT_ATOMS: atom_id res chain seq x y z
N MET A 1 -20.53 22.92 -24.17
CA MET A 1 -21.38 21.97 -24.93
C MET A 1 -20.55 20.72 -25.19
N SER A 2 -20.78 19.63 -24.47
CA SER A 2 -20.35 18.28 -24.86
C SER A 2 -21.26 17.27 -24.15
N ALA A 3 -21.48 16.08 -24.71
CA ALA A 3 -22.45 15.13 -24.19
C ALA A 3 -21.83 13.73 -24.01
N ARG A 4 -21.59 13.33 -22.75
CA ARG A 4 -21.27 11.94 -22.38
C ARG A 4 -22.41 11.01 -22.82
N ARG A 5 -22.09 9.87 -23.44
CA ARG A 5 -22.86 8.61 -23.38
C ARG A 5 -22.09 7.44 -24.01
N ALA A 6 -22.03 6.31 -23.28
CA ALA A 6 -21.40 5.07 -23.70
C ALA A 6 -22.34 4.16 -24.52
N HIS A 7 -21.79 3.13 -25.19
CA HIS A 7 -22.26 1.74 -25.07
C HIS A 7 -21.45 0.73 -25.91
N ARG A 8 -21.20 -0.43 -25.27
CA ARG A 8 -21.12 -1.85 -25.74
C ARG A 8 -20.87 -2.15 -27.23
N ALA A 9 -19.96 -3.12 -27.47
CA ALA A 9 -19.78 -3.84 -28.73
C ALA A 9 -20.31 -5.29 -28.64
N ALA A 10 -20.40 -5.99 -29.78
CA ALA A 10 -20.83 -7.40 -29.84
C ALA A 10 -20.17 -8.15 -31.01
N VAL A 11 -19.87 -9.43 -30.81
CA VAL A 11 -19.18 -10.31 -31.77
C VAL A 11 -20.11 -10.76 -32.92
N ALA A 12 -19.57 -10.85 -34.14
CA ALA A 12 -20.27 -11.45 -35.29
C ALA A 12 -19.32 -12.23 -36.20
N VAL A 13 -19.34 -13.57 -36.11
CA VAL A 13 -18.61 -14.47 -37.01
C VAL A 13 -19.33 -14.56 -38.37
N LEU A 14 -18.59 -14.47 -39.49
CA LEU A 14 -19.14 -14.76 -40.82
C LEU A 14 -18.13 -15.45 -41.76
N ALA A 15 -18.32 -16.76 -41.98
CA ALA A 15 -17.59 -17.50 -43.01
C ALA A 15 -18.30 -17.42 -44.37
N VAL A 16 -17.56 -17.21 -45.46
CA VAL A 16 -18.08 -17.27 -46.84
C VAL A 16 -17.14 -18.08 -47.73
N ALA A 17 -17.71 -19.05 -48.46
CA ALA A 17 -16.96 -19.96 -49.31
C ALA A 17 -16.66 -19.40 -50.72
N GLY A 18 -15.58 -19.90 -51.33
CA GLY A 18 -14.97 -19.31 -52.52
C GLY A 18 -15.75 -19.40 -53.85
N LEU A 19 -15.26 -18.65 -54.83
CA LEU A 19 -15.74 -18.65 -56.22
C LEU A 19 -14.58 -18.42 -57.19
N VAL A 20 -14.43 -19.29 -58.19
CA VAL A 20 -13.30 -19.30 -59.15
C VAL A 20 -13.72 -18.78 -60.52
N PRO A 21 -12.92 -17.93 -61.15
CA PRO A 21 -12.89 -17.77 -62.61
C PRO A 21 -11.52 -18.12 -63.22
N LEU A 22 -11.50 -18.74 -64.41
CA LEU A 22 -10.26 -19.08 -65.13
C LEU A 22 -9.78 -17.94 -66.04
N GLY A 23 -8.56 -17.45 -65.78
CA GLY A 23 -7.45 -17.54 -66.72
C GLY A 23 -7.28 -16.50 -67.86
N ALA A 24 -6.13 -15.83 -67.84
CA ALA A 24 -5.39 -15.39 -69.03
C ALA A 24 -3.88 -15.28 -68.70
N ALA A 25 -3.00 -15.62 -69.66
CA ALA A 25 -1.55 -15.41 -69.59
C ALA A 25 -1.12 -14.32 -70.60
N GLY A 26 0.02 -13.64 -70.48
CA GLY A 26 1.08 -13.68 -69.47
C GLY A 26 2.45 -13.32 -70.10
N VAL A 27 3.24 -12.46 -69.45
CA VAL A 27 4.60 -12.02 -69.88
C VAL A 27 5.43 -11.76 -68.61
N PRO A 28 6.72 -12.16 -68.52
CA PRO A 28 7.47 -12.15 -67.26
C PRO A 28 8.07 -10.79 -66.87
N ALA A 29 8.51 -10.70 -65.61
CA ALA A 29 8.96 -9.50 -64.92
C ALA A 29 10.36 -8.99 -65.34
N ALA A 30 10.60 -7.72 -65.00
CA ALA A 30 11.90 -7.24 -64.55
C ALA A 30 11.70 -6.73 -63.12
N ALA A 31 12.24 -7.44 -62.13
CA ALA A 31 12.08 -7.11 -60.72
C ALA A 31 13.17 -6.13 -60.26
N ASN A 32 12.78 -5.17 -59.43
CA ASN A 32 13.60 -4.67 -58.32
C ASN A 32 12.69 -4.05 -57.25
N THR A 33 11.69 -4.82 -56.80
CA THR A 33 10.97 -4.52 -55.57
C THR A 33 11.86 -5.00 -54.44
N GLU A 34 12.41 -4.08 -53.67
CA GLU A 34 13.01 -4.36 -52.36
C GLU A 34 11.90 -4.88 -51.46
N VAL A 35 12.13 -5.96 -50.71
CA VAL A 35 11.04 -6.68 -50.04
C VAL A 35 10.59 -5.87 -48.83
N ALA A 36 9.34 -5.41 -48.84
CA ALA A 36 8.67 -4.95 -47.62
C ALA A 36 8.34 -6.17 -46.77
N SER A 37 9.31 -6.60 -45.97
CA SER A 37 9.13 -7.58 -44.91
C SER A 37 8.42 -6.95 -43.71
N VAL A 38 7.87 -7.78 -42.84
CA VAL A 38 7.52 -7.38 -41.48
C VAL A 38 8.82 -7.08 -40.72
N VAL A 39 8.82 -6.03 -39.92
CA VAL A 39 9.95 -5.62 -39.08
C VAL A 39 9.55 -5.59 -37.61
N VAL A 40 10.53 -5.69 -36.70
CA VAL A 40 10.37 -5.29 -35.30
C VAL A 40 10.24 -3.77 -35.29
N ASN A 41 9.15 -3.22 -34.77
CA ASN A 41 8.81 -1.79 -34.87
C ASN A 41 9.00 -1.03 -33.56
N GLU A 42 8.65 -1.64 -32.43
CA GLU A 42 8.76 -1.07 -31.08
C GLU A 42 9.02 -2.20 -30.06
N VAL A 43 9.78 -1.93 -28.98
CA VAL A 43 10.10 -2.90 -27.91
C VAL A 43 10.09 -2.20 -26.54
N SER A 44 9.41 -2.79 -25.55
CA SER A 44 9.52 -2.42 -24.13
C SER A 44 10.29 -3.49 -23.33
N GLN A 45 10.95 -3.06 -22.25
CA GLN A 45 11.81 -3.87 -21.37
C GLN A 45 11.58 -3.51 -19.88
N ARG A 46 10.37 -3.04 -19.53
CA ARG A 46 10.09 -2.28 -18.29
C ARG A 46 8.63 -2.20 -17.85
N VAL A 47 7.68 -2.16 -18.78
CA VAL A 47 6.26 -2.22 -18.44
C VAL A 47 5.91 -3.70 -18.38
N ASN A 48 5.57 -4.24 -17.21
CA ASN A 48 5.15 -5.64 -17.13
C ASN A 48 3.82 -5.84 -17.90
N PRO A 49 3.67 -6.89 -18.71
CA PRO A 49 4.73 -7.78 -19.24
C PRO A 49 5.55 -7.11 -20.36
N ASP A 50 6.84 -7.45 -20.45
CA ASP A 50 7.71 -7.09 -21.59
C ASP A 50 7.02 -7.34 -22.93
N TRP A 51 7.22 -6.49 -23.95
CA TRP A 51 6.51 -6.66 -25.22
C TRP A 51 7.28 -6.18 -26.45
N VAL A 52 6.92 -6.78 -27.58
CA VAL A 52 7.52 -6.58 -28.90
C VAL A 52 6.41 -6.32 -29.91
N GLU A 53 6.50 -5.20 -30.63
CA GLU A 53 5.63 -4.90 -31.76
C GLU A 53 6.30 -5.22 -33.10
N PHE A 54 5.49 -5.75 -34.02
CA PHE A 54 5.85 -5.99 -35.41
C PHE A 54 4.98 -5.16 -36.36
N HIS A 55 5.59 -4.43 -37.29
CA HIS A 55 4.87 -3.63 -38.31
C HIS A 55 5.01 -4.25 -39.70
N ASN A 56 3.92 -4.26 -40.47
CA ASN A 56 3.91 -4.60 -41.89
C ASN A 56 3.84 -3.33 -42.77
N PRO A 57 4.98 -2.73 -43.20
CA PRO A 57 4.99 -1.58 -44.10
C PRO A 57 4.62 -1.89 -45.56
N GLY A 58 4.24 -3.14 -45.88
CA GLY A 58 3.89 -3.58 -47.23
C GLY A 58 2.47 -3.21 -47.68
N ASP A 59 2.18 -3.39 -48.98
CA ASP A 59 0.86 -3.14 -49.58
C ASP A 59 -0.06 -4.39 -49.60
N ALA A 60 0.39 -5.48 -48.98
CA ALA A 60 -0.32 -6.77 -48.87
C ALA A 60 -0.24 -7.34 -47.44
N PRO A 61 -1.23 -8.13 -47.00
CA PRO A 61 -1.16 -8.85 -45.72
C PRO A 61 -0.06 -9.91 -45.72
N VAL A 62 0.64 -10.07 -44.60
CA VAL A 62 1.70 -11.07 -44.40
C VAL A 62 1.22 -12.11 -43.39
N ASP A 63 1.39 -13.39 -43.73
CA ASP A 63 1.07 -14.56 -42.88
C ASP A 63 2.32 -14.97 -42.10
N LEU A 64 2.25 -14.87 -40.76
CA LEU A 64 3.31 -15.19 -39.82
C LEU A 64 3.24 -16.63 -39.30
N SER A 65 2.31 -17.47 -39.77
CA SER A 65 2.14 -18.85 -39.29
C SER A 65 3.47 -19.64 -39.26
N GLY A 66 3.97 -19.95 -38.06
CA GLY A 66 5.23 -20.69 -37.87
C GLY A 66 6.52 -19.85 -37.94
N TRP A 67 6.44 -18.52 -38.07
CA TRP A 67 7.58 -17.61 -37.87
C TRP A 67 8.00 -17.60 -36.39
N LYS A 68 9.23 -17.17 -36.11
CA LYS A 68 9.86 -17.17 -34.79
C LYS A 68 10.21 -15.78 -34.26
N VAL A 69 10.10 -15.61 -32.95
CA VAL A 69 10.69 -14.50 -32.19
C VAL A 69 11.68 -15.07 -31.17
N GLN A 70 12.84 -14.43 -31.01
CA GLN A 70 13.95 -14.89 -30.16
C GLN A 70 14.70 -13.69 -29.54
N ASP A 71 15.33 -13.88 -28.38
CA ASP A 71 16.29 -12.94 -27.75
C ASP A 71 17.68 -13.04 -28.42
N ASP A 72 18.75 -12.54 -27.79
CA ASP A 72 20.13 -12.70 -28.29
C ASP A 72 20.66 -14.16 -28.30
N GLN A 73 19.91 -15.13 -27.75
CA GLN A 73 20.34 -16.52 -27.54
C GLN A 73 19.58 -17.52 -28.42
N ASP A 74 20.27 -18.54 -28.95
CA ASP A 74 19.63 -19.62 -29.71
C ASP A 74 19.04 -20.68 -28.75
N ARG A 75 17.99 -20.30 -28.02
CA ARG A 75 17.47 -21.09 -26.89
C ARG A 75 16.79 -22.39 -27.30
N GLY A 76 15.90 -22.37 -28.30
CA GLY A 76 15.31 -23.58 -28.88
C GLY A 76 13.86 -23.85 -28.46
N PRO A 77 13.57 -24.56 -27.35
CA PRO A 77 12.21 -24.67 -26.81
C PRO A 77 11.59 -23.29 -26.49
N GLU A 78 12.36 -22.38 -25.89
CA GLU A 78 11.92 -21.01 -25.51
C GLU A 78 11.76 -20.06 -26.73
N ASP A 79 12.06 -20.52 -27.96
CA ASP A 79 11.81 -19.71 -29.17
C ASP A 79 10.29 -19.56 -29.41
N TYR A 80 9.70 -18.38 -29.21
CA TYR A 80 8.27 -18.17 -29.51
C TYR A 80 7.96 -18.46 -30.98
N VAL A 81 6.87 -19.20 -31.24
CA VAL A 81 6.43 -19.56 -32.59
C VAL A 81 5.00 -19.06 -32.84
N PHE A 82 4.83 -18.16 -33.80
CA PHE A 82 3.53 -17.58 -34.13
C PHE A 82 2.51 -18.66 -34.55
N PRO A 83 1.30 -18.69 -33.94
CA PRO A 83 0.33 -19.75 -34.17
C PRO A 83 -0.28 -19.71 -35.58
N PRO A 84 -0.79 -20.86 -36.10
CA PRO A 84 -1.37 -20.95 -37.43
C PRO A 84 -2.57 -20.01 -37.61
N GLY A 85 -2.49 -19.11 -38.59
CA GLY A 85 -3.50 -18.10 -38.90
C GLY A 85 -3.15 -16.68 -38.46
N THR A 86 -1.99 -16.46 -37.83
CA THR A 86 -1.49 -15.12 -37.50
C THR A 86 -1.18 -14.34 -38.78
N VAL A 87 -1.89 -13.23 -39.02
CA VAL A 87 -1.73 -12.41 -40.24
C VAL A 87 -1.71 -10.93 -39.88
N ILE A 88 -0.66 -10.21 -40.26
CA ILE A 88 -0.60 -8.75 -40.15
C ILE A 88 -1.09 -8.12 -41.46
N PRO A 89 -2.18 -7.32 -41.47
CA PRO A 89 -2.63 -6.60 -42.66
C PRO A 89 -1.62 -5.57 -43.17
N ALA A 90 -1.81 -5.08 -44.39
CA ALA A 90 -0.97 -4.04 -45.01
C ALA A 90 -1.07 -2.71 -44.22
N GLY A 91 0.06 -2.21 -43.70
CA GLY A 91 0.14 -1.00 -42.88
C GLY A 91 -0.48 -1.15 -41.49
N TRP A 92 -0.35 -2.34 -40.88
CA TRP A 92 -0.83 -2.63 -39.52
C TRP A 92 0.30 -3.16 -38.63
N TYR A 93 0.06 -3.02 -37.33
CA TYR A 93 0.92 -3.48 -36.24
C TYR A 93 0.36 -4.77 -35.62
N LEU A 94 1.24 -5.55 -34.99
CA LEU A 94 0.91 -6.69 -34.15
C LEU A 94 1.83 -6.64 -32.93
N VAL A 95 1.25 -6.58 -31.74
CA VAL A 95 2.01 -6.70 -30.49
C VAL A 95 2.00 -8.15 -30.02
N LEU A 96 3.14 -8.59 -29.52
CA LEU A 96 3.34 -9.83 -28.79
C LEU A 96 3.92 -9.47 -27.42
N ASP A 97 3.31 -10.00 -26.37
CA ASP A 97 3.74 -9.80 -24.98
C ASP A 97 4.59 -10.99 -24.52
N ALA A 98 5.28 -10.86 -23.39
CA ALA A 98 5.90 -11.98 -22.69
C ALA A 98 4.83 -12.92 -22.11
N ALA A 99 5.21 -14.15 -21.77
CA ALA A 99 4.32 -15.11 -21.14
C ALA A 99 4.04 -14.72 -19.68
N GLU A 100 2.77 -14.74 -19.28
CA GLU A 100 2.29 -14.20 -18.00
C GLU A 100 1.11 -15.06 -17.50
N GLY A 101 1.36 -15.95 -16.52
CA GLY A 101 0.40 -16.97 -16.12
C GLY A 101 -0.01 -17.88 -17.30
N GLU A 102 -1.31 -18.07 -17.53
CA GLU A 102 -1.82 -18.75 -18.74
C GLU A 102 -1.71 -17.89 -20.03
N THR A 103 -1.33 -16.61 -19.97
CA THR A 103 -1.30 -15.71 -21.14
C THR A 103 -0.18 -16.10 -22.13
N PRO A 104 -0.49 -16.55 -23.37
CA PRO A 104 0.53 -17.11 -24.25
C PRO A 104 1.39 -16.05 -24.96
N GLY A 105 2.53 -15.70 -24.34
CA GLY A 105 3.55 -14.80 -24.88
C GLY A 105 4.89 -15.47 -25.14
N PHE A 106 5.98 -14.70 -25.23
CA PHE A 106 7.35 -15.22 -25.30
C PHE A 106 7.93 -15.50 -23.90
N GLU A 107 8.68 -16.59 -23.75
CA GLU A 107 9.13 -17.12 -22.44
C GLU A 107 10.49 -16.57 -21.96
N PHE A 108 11.08 -15.62 -22.69
CA PHE A 108 12.38 -14.98 -22.37
C PHE A 108 12.19 -13.52 -21.93
N GLY A 109 12.85 -13.07 -20.85
CA GLY A 109 12.87 -11.65 -20.49
C GLY A 109 13.79 -10.83 -21.40
N LEU A 110 13.46 -9.55 -21.65
CA LEU A 110 14.24 -8.65 -22.52
C LEU A 110 15.23 -7.82 -21.70
N GLY A 111 16.48 -8.29 -21.67
CA GLY A 111 17.51 -7.77 -20.77
C GLY A 111 18.01 -6.37 -21.10
N ALA A 112 18.80 -5.78 -20.19
CA ALA A 112 19.35 -4.43 -20.34
C ALA A 112 20.18 -4.22 -21.62
N ALA A 113 20.82 -5.25 -22.17
CA ALA A 113 21.58 -5.19 -23.41
C ALA A 113 21.35 -6.49 -24.18
N ASP A 114 20.41 -6.47 -25.12
CA ASP A 114 19.78 -7.65 -25.70
C ASP A 114 19.29 -7.34 -27.15
N THR A 115 18.62 -8.28 -27.82
CA THR A 115 18.20 -8.17 -29.21
C THR A 115 16.98 -9.05 -29.54
N VAL A 116 15.87 -8.44 -29.96
CA VAL A 116 14.79 -9.16 -30.63
C VAL A 116 15.24 -9.59 -32.03
N ARG A 117 15.02 -10.86 -32.37
CA ARG A 117 15.17 -11.41 -33.73
C ARG A 117 13.85 -11.98 -34.24
N LEU A 118 13.42 -11.56 -35.43
CA LEU A 118 12.27 -12.09 -36.16
C LEU A 118 12.75 -12.97 -37.31
N SER A 119 12.38 -14.26 -37.33
CA SER A 119 12.74 -15.20 -38.40
C SER A 119 11.50 -15.83 -39.06
N ASP A 120 11.60 -16.17 -40.35
CA ASP A 120 10.49 -16.77 -41.10
C ASP A 120 10.25 -18.25 -40.74
N ALA A 121 9.16 -18.83 -41.26
CA ALA A 121 8.82 -20.24 -41.05
C ALA A 121 9.81 -21.25 -41.70
N GLY A 122 10.81 -20.77 -42.45
CA GLY A 122 11.97 -21.55 -42.92
C GLY A 122 13.21 -21.43 -42.03
N GLY A 123 13.22 -20.48 -41.09
CA GLY A 123 14.38 -20.12 -40.26
C GLY A 123 15.34 -19.12 -40.93
N GLU A 124 14.89 -18.35 -41.92
CA GLU A 124 15.65 -17.23 -42.48
C GLU A 124 15.33 -15.95 -41.67
N LEU A 125 16.37 -15.27 -41.18
CA LEU A 125 16.22 -14.03 -40.40
C LEU A 125 15.59 -12.94 -41.28
N VAL A 126 14.51 -12.34 -40.80
CA VAL A 126 13.74 -11.31 -41.51
C VAL A 126 14.10 -9.91 -41.02
N ASP A 127 14.19 -9.72 -39.70
CA ASP A 127 14.61 -8.46 -39.07
C ASP A 127 15.16 -8.68 -37.65
N SER A 128 15.85 -7.69 -37.11
CA SER A 128 16.32 -7.67 -35.72
C SER A 128 16.45 -6.25 -35.17
N LEU A 129 16.16 -6.06 -33.88
CA LEU A 129 16.29 -4.80 -33.16
C LEU A 129 17.14 -5.04 -31.90
N SER A 130 18.25 -4.32 -31.77
CA SER A 130 19.25 -4.46 -30.68
C SER A 130 19.38 -3.18 -29.87
N TRP A 131 19.67 -3.30 -28.57
CA TRP A 131 19.93 -2.17 -27.66
C TRP A 131 21.09 -2.49 -26.70
N THR A 132 21.49 -1.51 -25.88
CA THR A 132 22.67 -1.60 -24.99
C THR A 132 22.43 -1.15 -23.54
N GLU A 133 21.26 -0.58 -23.28
CA GLU A 133 20.73 -0.22 -21.97
C GLU A 133 19.19 -0.35 -22.03
N HIS A 134 18.50 -0.49 -20.89
CA HIS A 134 17.03 -0.49 -20.90
C HIS A 134 16.50 0.86 -21.43
N ALA A 135 15.42 0.80 -22.20
CA ALA A 135 14.64 1.98 -22.53
C ALA A 135 14.14 2.69 -21.26
N THR A 136 13.93 4.00 -21.36
CA THR A 136 13.15 4.78 -20.39
C THR A 136 11.65 4.74 -20.71
N THR A 137 11.34 4.61 -22.01
CA THR A 137 10.00 4.39 -22.59
C THR A 137 9.97 3.06 -23.33
N THR A 138 10.36 3.07 -24.61
CA THR A 138 10.51 1.92 -25.51
C THR A 138 11.59 2.23 -26.55
N TYR A 139 12.15 1.22 -27.23
CA TYR A 139 12.94 1.42 -28.44
C TYR A 139 12.06 1.25 -29.68
N GLY A 140 11.83 2.33 -30.43
CA GLY A 140 10.99 2.37 -31.64
C GLY A 140 11.77 2.73 -32.91
N ARG A 141 11.29 2.26 -34.07
CA ARG A 141 11.77 2.68 -35.39
C ARG A 141 11.13 4.00 -35.78
N CYS A 142 11.94 5.03 -36.02
CA CYS A 142 11.44 6.37 -36.31
C CYS A 142 11.95 6.93 -37.65
N PRO A 143 11.10 7.02 -38.70
CA PRO A 143 9.68 6.61 -38.78
C PRO A 143 9.45 5.09 -38.79
N ASP A 144 8.21 4.67 -38.54
CA ASP A 144 7.79 3.27 -38.53
C ASP A 144 8.26 2.48 -39.76
N GLY A 145 8.56 1.20 -39.55
CA GLY A 145 8.89 0.27 -40.64
C GLY A 145 10.21 0.52 -41.38
N THR A 146 10.83 1.70 -41.22
CA THR A 146 11.82 2.22 -42.19
C THR A 146 12.94 3.08 -41.59
N GLY A 147 12.74 3.63 -40.40
CA GLY A 147 13.67 4.54 -39.74
C GLY A 147 14.74 3.87 -38.89
N GLU A 148 15.60 4.72 -38.33
CA GLU A 148 16.58 4.33 -37.33
C GLU A 148 15.89 4.04 -36.00
N VAL A 149 16.45 3.11 -35.22
CA VAL A 149 15.94 2.71 -33.90
C VAL A 149 16.44 3.70 -32.85
N ARG A 150 15.53 4.23 -32.03
CA ARG A 150 15.85 5.12 -30.91
C ARG A 150 14.83 4.97 -29.79
N GLN A 151 15.10 5.59 -28.63
CA GLN A 151 14.06 5.72 -27.61
C GLN A 151 12.91 6.60 -28.13
N THR A 152 11.67 6.16 -27.92
CA THR A 152 10.43 6.89 -28.25
C THR A 152 10.18 8.00 -27.23
N ALA A 153 9.32 8.95 -27.58
CA ALA A 153 8.84 9.94 -26.62
C ALA A 153 7.77 9.36 -25.65
N ALA A 154 7.02 8.34 -26.06
CA ALA A 154 6.10 7.57 -25.23
C ALA A 154 5.89 6.15 -25.83
N PRO A 155 5.54 5.14 -25.02
CA PRO A 155 5.17 3.81 -25.53
C PRO A 155 3.91 3.86 -26.41
N THR A 156 3.95 3.24 -27.59
CA THR A 156 2.94 3.41 -28.66
C THR A 156 2.20 2.14 -29.10
N ARG A 157 2.34 1.08 -28.30
CA ARG A 157 1.69 -0.25 -28.36
C ARG A 157 0.43 -0.35 -29.25
N GLY A 158 0.61 -0.75 -30.51
CA GLY A 158 -0.45 -1.07 -31.47
C GLY A 158 -0.94 0.09 -32.35
N GLU A 159 -0.33 1.27 -32.24
CA GLU A 159 -0.54 2.44 -33.10
C GLU A 159 0.85 2.86 -33.70
N ALA A 160 1.06 4.11 -34.11
CA ALA A 160 2.32 4.55 -34.76
C ALA A 160 3.34 5.14 -33.76
N ASN A 161 4.65 4.92 -33.95
CA ASN A 161 5.68 5.33 -32.97
C ASN A 161 5.67 6.84 -32.65
N ASP A 162 5.81 7.20 -31.36
CA ASP A 162 6.02 8.59 -30.98
C ASP A 162 7.47 9.01 -31.27
N CYS A 163 7.62 9.52 -32.48
CA CYS A 163 8.84 10.02 -33.05
C CYS A 163 9.08 11.52 -32.83
N THR A 164 8.44 12.14 -31.84
CA THR A 164 8.85 13.47 -31.34
C THR A 164 10.20 13.38 -30.61
N SER A 165 10.62 14.44 -29.91
CA SER A 165 11.85 14.44 -29.10
C SER A 165 11.57 13.90 -27.69
N PRO A 166 12.50 13.14 -27.08
CA PRO A 166 12.41 12.77 -25.67
C PRO A 166 12.74 13.91 -24.70
N ALA A 167 13.08 15.11 -25.19
CA ALA A 167 13.28 16.30 -24.34
C ALA A 167 11.98 16.67 -23.63
N ARG A 168 12.03 16.97 -22.33
CA ARG A 168 10.87 17.33 -21.51
C ARG A 168 11.07 18.68 -20.84
N ILE A 169 9.98 19.40 -20.61
CA ILE A 169 9.97 20.58 -19.74
C ILE A 169 10.07 20.05 -18.30
N ASN A 170 11.07 20.50 -17.54
CA ASN A 170 11.36 19.99 -16.19
C ASN A 170 10.78 20.88 -15.09
N GLU A 171 11.00 22.19 -15.20
CA GLU A 171 10.61 23.18 -14.19
C GLU A 171 10.21 24.48 -14.89
N VAL A 172 9.22 25.19 -14.35
CA VAL A 172 8.76 26.51 -14.82
C VAL A 172 8.54 27.42 -13.63
N ALA A 173 9.24 28.55 -13.62
CA ALA A 173 9.09 29.62 -12.64
C ALA A 173 8.83 30.96 -13.34
N ALA A 174 8.40 31.99 -12.61
CA ALA A 174 8.23 33.33 -13.18
C ALA A 174 9.50 33.90 -13.84
N GLY A 175 10.68 33.39 -13.46
CA GLY A 175 11.98 33.81 -13.97
C GLY A 175 12.65 32.90 -15.02
N PHE A 176 12.17 31.66 -15.24
CA PHE A 176 12.84 30.70 -16.12
C PHE A 176 11.94 29.54 -16.57
N VAL A 177 12.38 28.82 -17.60
CA VAL A 177 11.93 27.46 -17.92
C VAL A 177 13.17 26.56 -18.01
N GLU A 178 13.08 25.35 -17.48
CA GLU A 178 14.13 24.34 -17.57
C GLU A 178 13.67 23.15 -18.43
N LEU A 179 14.59 22.57 -19.20
CA LEU A 179 14.39 21.34 -19.96
C LEU A 179 15.27 20.20 -19.42
N ALA A 180 14.71 19.00 -19.29
CA ALA A 180 15.42 17.77 -18.93
C ALA A 180 15.65 16.85 -20.15
N ASN A 181 16.75 16.11 -20.10
CA ASN A 181 16.92 14.89 -20.89
C ASN A 181 16.70 13.65 -19.99
N PRO A 182 15.49 13.04 -19.99
CA PRO A 182 15.22 11.82 -19.23
C PRO A 182 15.84 10.55 -19.85
N GLY A 183 16.43 10.63 -21.05
CA GLY A 183 16.98 9.48 -21.78
C GLY A 183 18.36 9.03 -21.30
N GLY A 184 18.71 7.76 -21.56
CA GLY A 184 20.03 7.18 -21.24
C GLY A 184 21.18 7.67 -22.14
N ALA A 185 20.86 8.23 -23.30
CA ALA A 185 21.81 8.78 -24.27
C ALA A 185 21.84 10.32 -24.25
N ALA A 186 22.93 10.90 -24.75
CA ALA A 186 23.04 12.35 -24.93
C ALA A 186 22.09 12.84 -26.04
N LEU A 187 21.42 13.98 -25.81
CA LEU A 187 20.31 14.47 -26.61
C LEU A 187 20.66 15.79 -27.31
N GLU A 188 20.74 15.77 -28.65
CA GLU A 188 20.91 16.98 -29.46
C GLU A 188 19.63 17.83 -29.45
N LEU A 189 19.72 19.03 -28.86
CA LEU A 189 18.61 20.00 -28.78
C LEU A 189 18.62 21.05 -29.90
N GLY A 190 19.49 20.88 -30.90
CA GLY A 190 19.67 21.85 -31.98
C GLY A 190 18.46 21.97 -32.90
N GLY A 191 17.78 23.12 -32.83
CA GLY A 191 16.62 23.44 -33.67
C GLY A 191 15.27 23.19 -32.99
N HIS A 192 15.26 22.76 -31.73
CA HIS A 192 14.06 22.83 -30.90
C HIS A 192 13.65 24.29 -30.66
N VAL A 193 12.36 24.53 -30.44
CA VAL A 193 11.82 25.86 -30.13
C VAL A 193 10.96 25.79 -28.88
N LEU A 194 11.34 26.50 -27.83
CA LEU A 194 10.55 26.67 -26.61
C LEU A 194 9.73 27.96 -26.71
N ARG A 195 8.42 27.87 -26.53
CA ARG A 195 7.48 28.99 -26.76
C ARG A 195 6.37 29.03 -25.72
N ALA A 196 5.70 30.18 -25.61
CA ALA A 196 4.40 30.25 -24.95
C ALA A 196 3.37 29.41 -25.74
N ALA A 197 2.43 28.79 -25.03
CA ALA A 197 1.43 27.90 -25.64
C ALA A 197 0.62 28.62 -26.74
N GLY A 198 0.46 27.96 -27.89
CA GLY A 198 -0.22 28.46 -29.08
C GLY A 198 0.50 29.55 -29.88
N ALA A 199 1.75 29.92 -29.56
CA ALA A 199 2.49 30.97 -30.28
C ALA A 199 3.08 30.49 -31.63
N ASP A 200 3.14 31.39 -32.63
CA ASP A 200 3.77 31.07 -33.93
C ASP A 200 5.31 30.98 -33.85
N ASP A 201 5.95 31.79 -32.99
CA ASP A 201 7.41 31.94 -32.83
C ASP A 201 7.83 31.68 -31.35
N GLY A 202 9.12 31.42 -31.09
CA GLY A 202 9.67 31.20 -29.75
C GLY A 202 11.21 31.27 -29.68
N TYR A 203 11.79 30.81 -28.56
CA TYR A 203 13.23 30.69 -28.35
C TYR A 203 13.80 29.45 -29.06
N GLU A 204 14.62 29.65 -30.09
CA GLU A 204 15.36 28.58 -30.77
C GLU A 204 16.51 28.09 -29.88
N VAL A 205 16.42 26.85 -29.40
CA VAL A 205 17.40 26.26 -28.47
C VAL A 205 18.75 26.10 -29.18
N PRO A 206 19.85 26.64 -28.62
CA PRO A 206 21.17 26.54 -29.25
C PRO A 206 21.65 25.10 -29.43
N ALA A 207 22.22 24.80 -30.60
CA ALA A 207 22.69 23.45 -30.92
C ALA A 207 23.80 22.95 -29.97
N GLY A 208 23.54 21.80 -29.35
CA GLY A 208 24.43 21.07 -28.46
C GLY A 208 23.75 19.85 -27.84
N GLU A 209 24.58 18.96 -27.29
CA GLU A 209 24.15 17.75 -26.58
C GLU A 209 23.84 18.04 -25.10
N LEU A 210 22.62 17.71 -24.65
CA LEU A 210 22.28 17.61 -23.23
C LEU A 210 22.57 16.19 -22.74
N ALA A 211 23.36 16.05 -21.66
CA ALA A 211 23.76 14.74 -21.13
C ALA A 211 22.55 13.94 -20.59
N PRO A 212 22.66 12.60 -20.42
CA PRO A 212 21.66 11.79 -19.71
C PRO A 212 21.39 12.34 -18.30
N GLY A 213 20.13 12.51 -17.92
CA GLY A 213 19.74 13.17 -16.66
C GLY A 213 20.21 14.63 -16.56
N GLY A 214 20.57 15.25 -17.68
CA GLY A 214 21.03 16.64 -17.74
C GLY A 214 19.86 17.62 -17.77
N LEU A 215 20.08 18.78 -17.16
CA LEU A 215 19.15 19.90 -17.10
C LEU A 215 19.68 21.09 -17.91
N LEU A 216 18.80 21.78 -18.64
CA LEU A 216 19.08 22.99 -19.41
C LEU A 216 18.14 24.11 -18.97
N LEU A 217 18.65 24.99 -18.11
CA LEU A 217 18.01 26.21 -17.67
C LEU A 217 17.98 27.27 -18.79
N ILE A 218 16.83 27.92 -19.00
CA ILE A 218 16.66 29.05 -19.93
C ILE A 218 15.95 30.20 -19.18
N ASP A 219 16.68 31.29 -18.94
CA ASP A 219 16.15 32.49 -18.25
C ASP A 219 15.03 33.18 -19.07
N ALA A 220 14.05 33.79 -18.40
CA ALA A 220 12.95 34.50 -19.07
C ALA A 220 13.40 35.72 -19.91
N ASP A 221 14.53 36.33 -19.55
CA ASP A 221 15.19 37.37 -20.37
C ASP A 221 15.73 36.80 -21.72
N GLU A 222 15.98 35.49 -21.80
CA GLU A 222 16.33 34.79 -23.04
C GLU A 222 15.10 34.26 -23.80
N LEU A 223 14.11 33.70 -23.09
CA LEU A 223 12.86 33.17 -23.68
C LEU A 223 12.13 34.18 -24.58
N GLY A 224 12.22 35.47 -24.27
CA GLY A 224 11.54 36.54 -25.00
C GLY A 224 10.05 36.71 -24.63
N PHE A 225 9.55 35.90 -23.70
CA PHE A 225 8.26 36.02 -23.03
C PHE A 225 8.46 35.73 -21.53
N ALA A 226 7.59 36.28 -20.68
CA ALA A 226 7.58 35.97 -19.24
C ALA A 226 6.60 34.82 -18.96
N PRO A 227 7.01 33.72 -18.32
CA PRO A 227 6.10 32.62 -17.95
C PRO A 227 4.89 33.09 -17.14
N ALA A 228 5.08 34.05 -16.22
CA ALA A 228 4.00 34.63 -15.42
C ALA A 228 3.05 35.59 -16.17
N GLU A 229 3.25 35.82 -17.48
CA GLU A 229 2.34 36.62 -18.33
C GLU A 229 1.63 35.77 -19.41
N VAL A 230 1.73 34.43 -19.35
CA VAL A 230 1.12 33.49 -20.32
C VAL A 230 0.43 32.33 -19.60
N ASP A 231 -0.42 31.59 -20.33
CA ASP A 231 -1.24 30.48 -19.78
C ASP A 231 -0.55 29.09 -19.91
N GLY A 232 0.70 29.05 -20.37
CA GLY A 232 1.46 27.82 -20.58
C GLY A 232 2.65 27.93 -21.54
N VAL A 233 3.39 26.83 -21.70
CA VAL A 233 4.56 26.66 -22.57
C VAL A 233 4.53 25.36 -23.37
N GLU A 234 5.12 25.40 -24.56
CA GLU A 234 5.30 24.26 -25.46
C GLU A 234 6.77 24.14 -25.88
N LEU A 235 7.31 22.91 -25.86
CA LEU A 235 8.58 22.55 -26.47
C LEU A 235 8.32 21.89 -27.83
N VAL A 236 8.77 22.53 -28.90
CA VAL A 236 8.67 22.04 -30.29
C VAL A 236 10.01 21.43 -30.70
N ASP A 237 10.01 20.30 -31.39
CA ASP A 237 11.21 19.66 -31.91
C ASP A 237 11.70 20.27 -33.24
N GLY A 238 12.91 19.88 -33.68
CA GLY A 238 13.49 20.33 -34.96
C GLY A 238 12.75 19.86 -36.23
N ASN A 239 11.68 19.06 -36.11
CA ASN A 239 10.77 18.71 -37.22
C ASN A 239 9.50 19.58 -37.24
N GLY A 240 9.23 20.35 -36.17
CA GLY A 240 8.04 21.18 -36.00
C GLY A 240 6.88 20.47 -35.29
N ALA A 241 7.12 19.36 -34.59
CA ALA A 241 6.13 18.70 -33.75
C ALA A 241 6.28 19.14 -32.28
N VAL A 242 5.18 19.27 -31.54
CA VAL A 242 5.25 19.48 -30.09
C VAL A 242 5.75 18.19 -29.44
N ALA A 243 6.84 18.29 -28.69
CA ALA A 243 7.49 17.19 -27.98
C ALA A 243 7.13 17.16 -26.49
N ASP A 244 6.77 18.31 -25.91
CA ASP A 244 6.20 18.41 -24.56
C ASP A 244 5.41 19.73 -24.41
N GLU A 245 4.42 19.76 -23.52
CA GLU A 245 3.64 20.97 -23.20
C GLU A 245 3.19 20.98 -21.73
N HIS A 246 3.10 22.18 -21.14
CA HIS A 246 2.57 22.40 -19.80
C HIS A 246 1.80 23.73 -19.73
N GLY A 247 0.71 23.80 -18.97
CA GLY A 247 -0.15 24.97 -18.90
C GLY A 247 -0.93 25.07 -17.60
N TRP A 248 -1.41 26.28 -17.30
CA TRP A 248 -1.90 26.68 -15.98
C TRP A 248 -2.92 27.83 -16.10
N ASP A 249 -3.88 27.92 -15.17
CA ASP A 249 -4.78 29.09 -15.07
C ASP A 249 -4.06 30.32 -14.48
N ALA A 250 -3.05 30.08 -13.64
CA ALA A 250 -2.06 31.04 -13.15
C ALA A 250 -0.80 30.28 -12.75
N LEU A 251 0.40 30.81 -13.03
CA LEU A 251 1.65 30.12 -12.74
C LEU A 251 1.87 30.03 -11.22
N PRO A 252 2.12 28.82 -10.65
CA PRO A 252 2.45 28.68 -9.24
C PRO A 252 3.79 29.33 -8.88
N GLU A 253 3.85 29.93 -7.69
CA GLU A 253 5.08 30.45 -7.06
C GLU A 253 5.49 29.49 -5.93
N PRO A 254 6.75 29.07 -5.81
CA PRO A 254 7.93 29.63 -6.48
C PRO A 254 8.16 29.06 -7.89
N SER A 255 7.72 27.84 -8.16
CA SER A 255 7.71 27.21 -9.47
C SER A 255 6.77 26.00 -9.52
N THR A 256 6.59 25.44 -10.71
CA THR A 256 6.03 24.10 -10.91
C THR A 256 7.03 23.21 -11.66
N GLY A 257 7.21 21.97 -11.22
CA GLY A 257 8.21 21.07 -11.76
C GLY A 257 7.75 19.61 -11.79
N ARG A 258 8.39 18.80 -12.65
CA ARG A 258 8.13 17.36 -12.77
C ARG A 258 8.72 16.58 -11.60
N CYS A 259 7.90 15.73 -11.01
CA CYS A 259 8.27 14.91 -9.86
C CYS A 259 7.97 13.42 -10.16
N PRO A 260 8.99 12.58 -10.45
CA PRO A 260 10.42 12.87 -10.56
C PRO A 260 10.82 13.71 -11.79
N ASP A 261 12.05 14.24 -11.79
CA ASP A 261 12.62 15.05 -12.88
C ASP A 261 12.44 14.40 -14.26
N GLY A 262 11.97 15.17 -15.23
CA GLY A 262 11.86 14.80 -16.64
C GLY A 262 10.89 13.65 -16.97
N THR A 263 10.34 12.94 -15.98
CA THR A 263 9.49 11.75 -16.21
C THR A 263 8.13 11.83 -15.52
N GLY A 264 8.06 12.48 -14.37
CA GLY A 264 6.85 12.56 -13.54
C GLY A 264 5.84 13.63 -13.96
N ALA A 265 4.75 13.71 -13.20
CA ALA A 265 3.74 14.75 -13.33
C ALA A 265 4.25 16.09 -12.78
N PHE A 266 3.65 17.19 -13.24
CA PHE A 266 3.94 18.53 -12.70
C PHE A 266 3.25 18.73 -11.34
N ALA A 267 4.03 19.14 -10.35
CA ALA A 267 3.58 19.57 -9.02
C ALA A 267 4.06 21.00 -8.73
N VAL A 268 3.61 21.61 -7.63
CA VAL A 268 4.19 22.86 -7.11
C VAL A 268 5.41 22.50 -6.25
N THR A 269 6.57 23.10 -6.51
CA THR A 269 7.82 22.81 -5.77
C THR A 269 7.83 23.49 -4.40
N ALA A 270 8.59 22.98 -3.44
CA ALA A 270 8.85 23.71 -2.18
C ALA A 270 9.79 24.91 -2.39
N SER A 271 10.73 24.82 -3.33
CA SER A 271 11.57 25.92 -3.78
C SER A 271 11.91 25.81 -5.27
N ALA A 272 12.12 26.94 -5.94
CA ALA A 272 12.53 26.94 -7.34
C ALA A 272 14.02 26.54 -7.48
N THR A 273 14.32 25.63 -8.39
CA THR A 273 15.56 24.83 -8.44
C THR A 273 16.41 25.01 -9.71
N PRO A 274 16.61 26.24 -10.23
CA PRO A 274 17.20 26.46 -11.55
C PRO A 274 18.60 25.83 -11.72
N GLY A 275 18.70 24.80 -12.57
CA GLY A 275 19.92 24.03 -12.83
C GLY A 275 20.19 22.91 -11.82
N ALA A 276 19.20 22.45 -11.08
CA ALA A 276 19.27 21.41 -10.05
C ALA A 276 17.99 20.52 -10.06
N PRO A 277 18.03 19.30 -9.48
CA PRO A 277 16.84 18.46 -9.33
C PRO A 277 15.69 19.18 -8.62
N ASN A 278 14.45 18.94 -9.07
CA ASN A 278 13.27 19.61 -8.54
C ASN A 278 13.06 19.38 -7.03
N ASP A 279 12.70 20.45 -6.31
CA ASP A 279 12.35 20.39 -4.88
C ASP A 279 10.92 19.87 -4.69
N CYS A 280 10.75 18.59 -5.02
CA CYS A 280 9.49 17.84 -5.06
C CYS A 280 8.94 17.42 -3.68
N VAL A 281 9.55 17.88 -2.58
CA VAL A 281 9.11 17.52 -1.23
C VAL A 281 7.90 18.40 -0.88
N PRO A 282 6.74 17.83 -0.47
CA PRO A 282 5.68 18.63 0.15
C PRO A 282 6.25 19.40 1.34
N VAL A 283 5.86 20.66 1.53
CA VAL A 283 6.38 21.44 2.66
C VAL A 283 6.03 20.69 3.94
N ALA A 284 7.04 20.34 4.76
CA ALA A 284 6.84 19.49 5.93
C ALA A 284 5.69 20.01 6.80
N GLY A 285 4.69 19.16 7.03
CA GLY A 285 3.46 19.51 7.74
C GLY A 285 2.28 19.98 6.88
N GLN A 286 2.44 20.21 5.57
CA GLN A 286 1.38 20.72 4.67
C GLN A 286 0.05 20.00 4.85
N ASP A 287 0.09 18.68 4.87
CA ASP A 287 -1.11 17.85 4.81
C ASP A 287 -1.66 17.51 6.20
N VAL A 288 -0.92 17.80 7.28
CA VAL A 288 -1.30 17.55 8.69
C VAL A 288 -1.55 18.82 9.52
N VAL A 289 -1.19 20.00 9.03
CA VAL A 289 -1.51 21.26 9.73
C VAL A 289 -2.85 21.80 9.25
N LYS A 290 -3.85 21.69 10.12
CA LYS A 290 -5.25 21.99 9.83
C LYS A 290 -5.72 23.24 10.56
N VAL A 291 -6.66 23.98 9.99
CA VAL A 291 -7.45 24.98 10.72
C VAL A 291 -8.25 24.23 11.80
N ASN A 292 -8.20 24.71 13.04
CA ASN A 292 -8.77 24.01 14.19
C ASN A 292 -9.89 24.77 14.88
N GLU A 293 -9.65 26.02 15.29
CA GLU A 293 -10.66 26.85 15.96
C GLU A 293 -10.62 28.30 15.44
N VAL A 294 -11.78 28.92 15.25
CA VAL A 294 -11.91 30.28 14.70
C VAL A 294 -12.87 31.14 15.53
N GLU A 295 -12.34 32.24 16.06
CA GLU A 295 -13.09 33.32 16.71
C GLU A 295 -13.18 34.53 15.77
N SER A 296 -14.40 35.04 15.58
CA SER A 296 -14.69 36.13 14.63
C SER A 296 -15.62 37.23 15.18
N SER A 297 -16.02 37.20 16.46
CA SER A 297 -17.05 38.10 16.98
C SER A 297 -16.78 38.60 18.40
N ASP A 298 -16.03 39.71 18.52
CA ASP A 298 -15.69 40.38 19.80
C ASP A 298 -14.88 39.48 20.76
N GLY A 299 -14.02 38.61 20.20
CA GLY A 299 -13.08 37.76 20.94
C GLY A 299 -12.12 38.52 21.86
N VAL A 300 -11.41 37.79 22.73
CA VAL A 300 -10.45 38.39 23.69
C VAL A 300 -9.02 37.89 23.38
N PRO A 301 -8.06 38.78 23.03
CA PRO A 301 -8.17 40.25 22.95
C PRO A 301 -8.86 40.80 21.68
N GLY A 302 -9.09 39.95 20.68
CA GLY A 302 -9.79 40.22 19.43
C GLY A 302 -10.07 38.90 18.70
N ASP A 303 -10.34 38.94 17.40
CA ASP A 303 -10.49 37.78 16.50
C ASP A 303 -9.21 36.91 16.45
N TRP A 304 -9.30 35.63 16.09
CA TRP A 304 -8.13 34.76 15.89
C TRP A 304 -8.47 33.47 15.13
N ILE A 305 -7.44 32.89 14.51
CA ILE A 305 -7.48 31.56 13.88
C ILE A 305 -6.44 30.68 14.58
N GLU A 306 -6.81 29.47 14.94
CA GLU A 306 -5.91 28.43 15.42
C GLU A 306 -5.70 27.35 14.36
N PHE A 307 -4.52 26.76 14.38
CA PHE A 307 -4.15 25.59 13.61
C PHE A 307 -3.61 24.48 14.52
N VAL A 308 -3.96 23.24 14.24
CA VAL A 308 -3.46 22.04 14.95
C VAL A 308 -2.54 21.26 14.03
N ASN A 309 -1.52 20.60 14.58
CA ASN A 309 -0.68 19.63 13.89
C ASN A 309 -1.16 18.21 14.19
N THR A 310 -1.79 17.54 13.21
CA THR A 310 -2.29 16.16 13.33
C THR A 310 -1.24 15.09 12.97
N GLY A 311 0.03 15.48 12.83
CA GLY A 311 1.12 14.55 12.52
C GLY A 311 1.97 14.20 13.75
N ALA A 312 2.60 13.03 13.72
CA ALA A 312 3.46 12.51 14.79
C ALA A 312 4.82 13.26 14.95
N GLU A 313 5.10 14.27 14.13
CA GLU A 313 6.38 15.00 14.10
C GLU A 313 6.17 16.52 14.19
N ALA A 314 7.18 17.22 14.71
CA ALA A 314 7.09 18.66 14.95
C ALA A 314 7.27 19.50 13.66
N VAL A 315 6.30 20.37 13.38
CA VAL A 315 6.24 21.18 12.14
C VAL A 315 6.71 22.62 12.37
N ASP A 316 7.60 23.13 11.52
CA ASP A 316 7.97 24.56 11.49
C ASP A 316 7.07 25.36 10.53
N LEU A 317 6.15 26.16 11.09
CA LEU A 317 5.25 27.05 10.37
C LEU A 317 5.91 28.36 9.90
N SER A 318 7.24 28.49 10.02
CA SER A 318 8.00 29.67 9.58
C SER A 318 7.67 30.11 8.14
N GLY A 319 7.06 31.28 7.99
CA GLY A 319 6.81 31.88 6.68
C GLY A 319 5.55 31.41 5.96
N TRP A 320 4.78 30.49 6.55
CA TRP A 320 3.44 30.13 6.07
C TRP A 320 2.52 31.35 6.11
N LEU A 321 1.49 31.39 5.27
CA LEU A 321 0.61 32.54 5.07
C LEU A 321 -0.82 32.25 5.55
N VAL A 322 -1.40 33.17 6.31
CA VAL A 322 -2.80 33.09 6.73
C VAL A 322 -3.61 34.14 5.95
N ARG A 323 -4.78 33.77 5.43
CA ARG A 323 -5.68 34.66 4.68
C ARG A 323 -7.13 34.52 5.14
N ASP A 324 -7.90 35.55 4.86
CA ASP A 324 -9.36 35.51 4.94
C ASP A 324 -10.00 35.27 3.56
N ASN A 325 -11.27 35.65 3.32
CA ASN A 325 -11.93 35.51 2.01
C ASN A 325 -11.40 36.42 0.88
N ASP A 326 -10.51 37.37 1.14
CA ASP A 326 -9.92 38.27 0.14
C ASP A 326 -8.44 37.93 -0.08
N ASP A 327 -8.06 37.55 -1.31
CA ASP A 327 -6.67 37.20 -1.65
C ASP A 327 -5.65 38.35 -1.46
N THR A 328 -6.12 39.59 -1.28
CA THR A 328 -5.29 40.75 -0.96
C THR A 328 -5.12 40.99 0.55
N ARG A 329 -5.85 40.26 1.40
CA ARG A 329 -5.72 40.26 2.87
C ARG A 329 -4.93 39.02 3.31
N PHE A 330 -3.69 39.21 3.75
CA PHE A 330 -2.85 38.12 4.26
C PHE A 330 -1.87 38.58 5.34
N SER A 331 -1.53 37.65 6.23
CA SER A 331 -0.44 37.75 7.20
C SER A 331 0.57 36.61 6.97
N THR A 332 1.66 36.60 7.73
CA THR A 332 2.72 35.60 7.65
C THR A 332 3.05 35.10 9.05
N ILE A 333 3.11 33.78 9.23
CA ILE A 333 3.47 33.15 10.49
C ILE A 333 4.95 33.45 10.80
N PRO A 334 5.29 33.94 12.01
CA PRO A 334 6.66 34.36 12.33
C PRO A 334 7.70 33.23 12.22
N ALA A 335 8.93 33.59 11.87
CA ALA A 335 10.04 32.62 11.83
C ALA A 335 10.39 32.09 13.23
N GLY A 336 10.59 30.77 13.33
CA GLY A 336 10.77 30.01 14.57
C GLY A 336 9.46 29.60 15.25
N THR A 337 8.36 29.49 14.49
CA THR A 337 7.07 28.99 15.00
C THR A 337 6.98 27.49 14.76
N VAL A 338 7.49 26.69 15.72
CA VAL A 338 7.36 25.24 15.69
C VAL A 338 6.12 24.81 16.47
N VAL A 339 5.42 23.81 15.93
CA VAL A 339 4.25 23.15 16.53
C VAL A 339 4.58 21.67 16.68
N GLU A 340 4.64 21.18 17.92
CA GLU A 340 4.90 19.76 18.21
C GLU A 340 3.75 18.87 17.69
N ALA A 341 3.90 17.54 17.73
CA ALA A 341 2.82 16.60 17.46
C ALA A 341 1.61 16.86 18.39
N GLY A 342 0.39 16.82 17.85
CA GLY A 342 -0.84 17.20 18.58
C GLY A 342 -0.89 18.66 19.06
N GLY A 343 0.05 19.50 18.64
CA GLY A 343 0.21 20.87 19.12
C GLY A 343 -0.68 21.88 18.42
N PHE A 344 -0.98 22.98 19.11
CA PHE A 344 -1.83 24.07 18.63
C PHE A 344 -1.03 25.37 18.45
N TYR A 345 -1.24 26.08 17.33
CA TYR A 345 -0.72 27.42 17.08
C TYR A 345 -1.84 28.44 16.83
N VAL A 346 -1.88 29.47 17.67
CA VAL A 346 -2.90 30.54 17.63
C VAL A 346 -2.35 31.80 16.94
N HIS A 347 -3.03 32.23 15.87
CA HIS A 347 -2.74 33.43 15.11
C HIS A 347 -3.74 34.56 15.45
N GLU A 348 -3.38 35.38 16.42
CA GLU A 348 -4.16 36.49 17.00
C GLU A 348 -4.47 37.65 16.01
N GLU A 349 -5.53 38.44 16.26
CA GLU A 349 -5.90 39.69 15.54
C GLU A 349 -4.68 40.60 15.28
N THR A 350 -3.78 40.70 16.26
CA THR A 350 -2.58 41.56 16.17
C THR A 350 -1.48 41.03 15.23
N ALA A 351 -1.57 39.76 14.83
CA ALA A 351 -0.75 39.11 13.81
C ALA A 351 -1.46 39.03 12.45
N LEU A 352 -2.77 38.76 12.43
CA LEU A 352 -3.64 38.87 11.25
C LEU A 352 -3.53 40.29 10.63
N GLY A 353 -3.74 41.33 11.43
CA GLY A 353 -3.78 42.72 10.97
C GLY A 353 -5.07 43.08 10.19
N PHE A 354 -5.98 42.13 10.06
CA PHE A 354 -7.35 42.25 9.57
C PHE A 354 -8.29 41.53 10.56
N GLY A 355 -9.58 41.87 10.51
CA GLY A 355 -10.63 41.20 11.30
C GLY A 355 -11.44 40.23 10.42
N LEU A 356 -12.07 39.26 11.06
CA LEU A 356 -12.81 38.16 10.44
C LEU A 356 -14.31 38.49 10.40
N GLY A 357 -14.88 38.60 9.19
CA GLY A 357 -16.29 38.96 9.04
C GLY A 357 -17.26 37.81 9.32
N GLY A 358 -18.56 38.13 9.45
CA GLY A 358 -19.63 37.17 9.20
C GLY A 358 -19.83 37.04 7.69
N GLY A 359 -19.77 35.84 7.14
CA GLY A 359 -19.66 35.61 5.70
C GLY A 359 -18.21 35.68 5.21
N ASP A 360 -17.29 35.04 5.93
CA ASP A 360 -15.84 35.11 5.72
C ASP A 360 -15.21 33.70 5.81
N MET A 361 -13.88 33.62 5.77
CA MET A 361 -13.13 32.37 5.67
C MET A 361 -11.80 32.47 6.43
N ALA A 362 -11.25 31.33 6.83
CA ALA A 362 -9.89 31.14 7.31
C ALA A 362 -9.16 30.24 6.31
N ARG A 363 -7.96 30.62 5.87
CA ARG A 363 -7.13 29.84 4.95
C ARG A 363 -5.68 29.79 5.41
N LEU A 364 -5.12 28.59 5.48
CA LEU A 364 -3.70 28.35 5.69
C LEU A 364 -3.04 27.99 4.36
N TYR A 365 -1.98 28.71 4.02
CA TYR A 365 -1.13 28.44 2.87
C TYR A 365 0.30 28.17 3.32
N THR A 366 0.95 27.21 2.69
CA THR A 366 2.39 26.97 2.83
C THR A 366 3.21 28.14 2.23
N PRO A 367 4.54 28.21 2.47
CA PRO A 367 5.40 29.24 1.88
C PRO A 367 5.47 29.18 0.34
N ASN A 368 5.20 28.01 -0.25
CA ASN A 368 5.07 27.78 -1.70
C ASN A 368 3.63 27.92 -2.22
N GLY A 369 2.75 28.62 -1.49
CA GLY A 369 1.44 29.03 -2.01
C GLY A 369 0.40 27.93 -2.21
N THR A 370 0.71 26.67 -1.89
CA THR A 370 -0.26 25.58 -1.77
C THR A 370 -1.21 25.87 -0.61
N LEU A 371 -2.51 25.59 -0.79
CA LEU A 371 -3.47 25.65 0.31
C LEU A 371 -3.32 24.36 1.15
N ALA A 372 -2.95 24.51 2.43
CA ALA A 372 -2.85 23.40 3.38
C ALA A 372 -4.23 23.01 3.91
N ASP A 373 -5.00 24.01 4.38
CA ASP A 373 -6.38 23.81 4.83
C ASP A 373 -7.18 25.13 4.82
N SER A 374 -8.51 25.04 4.84
CA SER A 374 -9.41 26.19 4.90
C SER A 374 -10.78 25.87 5.49
N TYR A 375 -11.37 26.84 6.19
CA TYR A 375 -12.75 26.79 6.67
C TYR A 375 -13.51 28.09 6.36
N ALA A 376 -14.77 28.00 5.92
CA ALA A 376 -15.61 29.14 5.53
C ALA A 376 -16.99 29.09 6.20
N TRP A 377 -17.53 30.26 6.58
CA TRP A 377 -18.77 30.39 7.36
C TRP A 377 -19.68 31.53 6.86
N ASP A 378 -21.00 31.32 6.93
CA ASP A 378 -22.03 32.28 6.45
C ASP A 378 -22.33 33.43 7.43
N GLU A 379 -22.32 33.16 8.75
CA GLU A 379 -22.53 34.12 9.83
C GLU A 379 -21.52 33.84 10.96
N HIS A 380 -21.42 34.71 11.97
CA HIS A 380 -20.56 34.45 13.13
C HIS A 380 -21.09 33.29 13.99
N ALA A 381 -20.19 32.53 14.61
CA ALA A 381 -20.55 31.57 15.66
C ALA A 381 -21.20 32.27 16.88
N LEU A 382 -21.88 31.48 17.72
CA LEU A 382 -22.35 31.95 19.04
C LEU A 382 -21.21 32.01 20.08
N THR A 383 -20.19 31.20 19.83
CA THR A 383 -18.95 31.06 20.60
C THR A 383 -17.80 31.19 19.60
N THR A 384 -17.07 30.10 19.30
CA THR A 384 -16.17 29.99 18.15
C THR A 384 -16.67 28.89 17.20
N TYR A 385 -16.07 28.80 16.01
CA TYR A 385 -16.18 27.60 15.17
C TYR A 385 -14.99 26.69 15.47
N GLY A 386 -15.25 25.54 16.08
CA GLY A 386 -14.27 24.51 16.37
C GLY A 386 -14.45 23.31 15.45
N ARG A 387 -13.35 22.69 15.03
CA ARG A 387 -13.33 21.43 14.30
C ARG A 387 -13.38 20.28 15.31
N CYS A 388 -14.37 19.40 15.19
CA CYS A 388 -14.62 18.33 16.16
C CYS A 388 -14.77 16.98 15.45
N PRO A 389 -13.91 15.98 15.68
CA PRO A 389 -12.66 16.06 16.46
C PRO A 389 -11.64 17.05 15.89
N ASP A 390 -10.65 17.44 16.71
CA ASP A 390 -9.60 18.40 16.33
C ASP A 390 -8.84 17.95 15.07
N GLY A 391 -8.60 18.88 14.16
CA GLY A 391 -7.90 18.66 12.89
C GLY A 391 -8.63 17.80 11.84
N THR A 392 -9.38 16.77 12.24
CA THR A 392 -9.99 15.79 11.32
C THR A 392 -11.46 16.07 11.00
N GLY A 393 -12.28 16.45 11.99
CA GLY A 393 -13.73 16.44 11.89
C GLY A 393 -14.38 17.63 11.16
N GLU A 394 -15.71 17.73 11.29
CA GLU A 394 -16.48 18.89 10.80
C GLU A 394 -16.37 20.09 11.75
N PHE A 395 -16.53 21.30 11.19
CA PHE A 395 -16.62 22.53 11.98
C PHE A 395 -18.03 22.77 12.51
N ARG A 396 -18.17 22.82 13.84
CA ARG A 396 -19.40 23.19 14.55
C ARG A 396 -19.14 24.33 15.54
N ALA A 397 -20.21 24.81 16.19
CA ALA A 397 -20.07 25.85 17.22
C ALA A 397 -19.60 25.22 18.53
N THR A 398 -18.59 25.81 19.18
CA THR A 398 -18.07 25.34 20.48
C THR A 398 -18.96 25.75 21.66
N THR A 399 -18.81 25.04 22.77
CA THR A 399 -19.45 25.36 24.06
C THR A 399 -18.74 26.49 24.80
N THR A 400 -17.42 26.58 24.63
CA THR A 400 -16.51 27.63 25.14
C THR A 400 -15.34 27.77 24.16
N PRO A 401 -14.75 28.97 24.00
CA PRO A 401 -13.51 29.10 23.23
C PRO A 401 -12.37 28.36 23.93
N THR A 402 -11.53 27.65 23.17
CA THR A 402 -10.56 26.67 23.72
C THR A 402 -9.09 27.02 23.48
N LYS A 403 -8.76 27.69 22.37
CA LYS A 403 -7.59 28.59 22.17
C LYS A 403 -6.28 28.14 22.85
N GLY A 404 -5.57 27.24 22.18
CA GLY A 404 -4.30 26.64 22.60
C GLY A 404 -4.48 25.30 23.31
N ALA A 405 -5.63 24.66 23.12
CA ALA A 405 -6.04 23.38 23.70
C ALA A 405 -7.16 22.75 22.84
N PRO A 406 -7.44 21.44 22.96
CA PRO A 406 -8.48 20.73 22.22
C PRO A 406 -9.86 21.38 22.25
N ASN A 407 -10.63 21.26 21.17
CA ASN A 407 -11.92 21.93 21.00
C ASN A 407 -13.01 21.42 21.98
N ALA A 408 -13.68 22.34 22.67
CA ALA A 408 -14.75 22.00 23.62
C ALA A 408 -16.13 21.98 22.94
N CYS A 409 -16.50 20.86 22.32
CA CYS A 409 -17.73 20.70 21.54
C CYS A 409 -18.88 20.03 22.33
N ASP A 410 -20.13 20.29 21.95
CA ASP A 410 -21.30 19.63 22.58
C ASP A 410 -21.38 18.16 22.12
N GLY A 411 -21.23 17.22 23.05
CA GLY A 411 -21.47 15.79 22.82
C GLY A 411 -20.28 14.96 22.33
N ASP A 412 -19.04 15.40 22.56
CA ASP A 412 -17.87 14.51 22.49
C ASP A 412 -17.51 14.01 23.91
N PRO A 413 -17.16 12.73 24.12
CA PRO A 413 -16.50 12.28 25.34
C PRO A 413 -15.09 12.90 25.47
N GLU A 414 -14.49 12.88 26.68
CA GLU A 414 -13.04 13.16 26.78
C GLU A 414 -12.29 12.10 25.98
N PRO A 415 -11.37 12.46 25.06
CA PRO A 415 -10.58 11.48 24.34
C PRO A 415 -9.68 10.73 25.33
N GLU A 416 -9.91 9.43 25.47
CA GLU A 416 -8.91 8.50 26.00
C GLU A 416 -7.61 8.71 25.19
N PRO A 417 -6.44 8.84 25.84
CA PRO A 417 -5.19 9.12 25.12
C PRO A 417 -4.84 7.97 24.17
N GLU A 418 -4.50 8.28 22.93
CA GLU A 418 -3.99 7.28 21.99
C GLU A 418 -2.68 6.67 22.53
N PRO A 419 -2.51 5.34 22.47
CA PRO A 419 -1.40 4.67 23.16
C PRO A 419 -0.04 4.93 22.49
N GLU A 420 0.85 5.62 23.21
CA GLU A 420 2.21 5.92 22.76
C GLU A 420 3.07 4.64 22.74
N PRO A 421 4.12 4.53 21.90
CA PRO A 421 4.91 3.30 21.79
C PRO A 421 5.53 2.83 23.11
N GLY A 422 5.04 1.71 23.62
CA GLY A 422 5.43 1.12 24.92
C GLY A 422 4.48 1.46 26.07
N ASP A 423 3.27 1.91 25.78
CA ASP A 423 2.22 2.11 26.79
C ASP A 423 1.76 0.78 27.42
N PRO A 424 1.20 0.81 28.65
CA PRO A 424 0.88 -0.39 29.39
C PRO A 424 -0.25 -1.19 28.74
N TRP A 425 -0.22 -2.52 28.90
CA TRP A 425 -1.33 -3.40 28.55
C TRP A 425 -2.68 -2.83 29.06
N PRO A 426 -3.68 -2.61 28.18
CA PRO A 426 -4.89 -1.88 28.55
C PRO A 426 -5.86 -2.68 29.43
N GLY A 427 -5.66 -3.99 29.59
CA GLY A 427 -6.49 -4.86 30.44
C GLY A 427 -5.87 -5.21 31.79
N GLY A 428 -6.29 -6.33 32.39
CA GLY A 428 -5.75 -6.79 33.67
C GLY A 428 -4.29 -7.23 33.56
N PRO A 429 -3.42 -6.93 34.54
CA PRO A 429 -2.00 -7.29 34.51
C PRO A 429 -1.73 -8.77 34.84
N ASP A 430 -2.69 -9.46 35.47
CA ASP A 430 -2.58 -10.87 35.84
C ASP A 430 -2.84 -11.78 34.62
N VAL A 431 -1.90 -12.68 34.34
CA VAL A 431 -2.03 -13.74 33.32
C VAL A 431 -2.03 -15.12 33.99
N THR A 432 -2.85 -16.04 33.48
CA THR A 432 -2.98 -17.41 33.99
C THR A 432 -2.82 -18.44 32.89
N VAL A 433 -2.11 -19.52 33.19
CA VAL A 433 -2.15 -20.79 32.44
C VAL A 433 -3.61 -21.30 32.34
N VAL A 434 -3.98 -21.84 31.17
CA VAL A 434 -5.36 -22.32 30.88
C VAL A 434 -5.44 -23.63 30.10
N ASP A 435 -4.42 -24.48 30.16
CA ASP A 435 -4.40 -25.88 29.68
C ASP A 435 -4.05 -26.88 30.81
N GLU A 436 -4.06 -28.18 30.52
CA GLU A 436 -3.50 -29.20 31.44
C GLU A 436 -1.95 -29.25 31.31
N GLU A 437 -1.26 -29.66 32.39
CA GLU A 437 0.20 -29.88 32.40
C GLU A 437 0.56 -31.02 31.42
N ASP A 438 1.52 -30.81 30.52
CA ASP A 438 1.83 -31.69 29.37
C ASP A 438 0.64 -31.90 28.37
N ALA A 439 -0.24 -30.91 28.15
CA ALA A 439 -1.39 -31.02 27.24
C ALA A 439 -1.01 -31.02 25.74
N PHE A 440 0.05 -30.28 25.41
CA PHE A 440 0.77 -30.24 24.15
C PHE A 440 2.25 -30.52 24.49
N ASP A 441 3.10 -30.99 23.56
CA ASP A 441 4.54 -31.21 23.87
C ASP A 441 5.43 -30.06 23.34
N GLY A 442 4.93 -28.82 23.32
CA GLY A 442 5.47 -27.69 22.54
C GLY A 442 5.04 -27.74 21.07
N ASP A 443 5.56 -26.81 20.26
CA ASP A 443 5.23 -26.62 18.83
C ASP A 443 3.77 -26.11 18.60
N LEU A 444 3.25 -25.22 19.47
CA LEU A 444 1.86 -24.68 19.40
C LEU A 444 1.84 -23.19 19.02
N SER A 445 1.44 -22.93 17.77
CA SER A 445 1.56 -21.63 17.09
C SER A 445 0.24 -20.82 17.17
N GLY A 446 -0.37 -20.44 16.04
CA GLY A 446 -1.54 -19.57 15.99
C GLY A 446 -2.82 -20.11 16.63
N ILE A 447 -3.69 -19.19 17.06
CA ILE A 447 -5.02 -19.45 17.65
C ILE A 447 -6.07 -18.45 17.16
N ASP A 448 -7.33 -18.89 17.11
CA ASP A 448 -8.52 -18.08 16.76
C ASP A 448 -9.79 -18.56 17.50
N TYR A 449 -10.79 -17.69 17.71
CA TYR A 449 -11.99 -17.93 18.52
C TYR A 449 -13.31 -17.78 17.74
N ASP A 450 -14.07 -18.88 17.55
CA ASP A 450 -15.41 -18.88 16.96
C ASP A 450 -16.43 -19.72 17.77
N ASP A 451 -17.67 -19.23 17.91
CA ASP A 451 -18.84 -19.83 18.62
C ASP A 451 -18.53 -20.63 19.91
N GLY A 452 -17.51 -20.21 20.67
CA GLY A 452 -17.09 -20.86 21.92
C GLY A 452 -16.03 -21.97 21.80
N VAL A 453 -15.51 -22.20 20.60
CA VAL A 453 -14.32 -22.99 20.30
C VAL A 453 -13.10 -22.06 20.25
N LEU A 454 -11.96 -22.53 20.75
CA LEU A 454 -10.65 -21.97 20.38
C LEU A 454 -10.01 -22.95 19.40
N TRP A 455 -9.77 -22.50 18.17
CA TRP A 455 -8.95 -23.21 17.19
C TRP A 455 -7.49 -22.92 17.49
N ALA A 456 -6.62 -23.90 17.31
CA ALA A 456 -5.18 -23.76 17.50
C ALA A 456 -4.45 -24.64 16.50
N VAL A 457 -3.31 -24.19 15.98
CA VAL A 457 -2.44 -25.01 15.11
C VAL A 457 -1.13 -25.39 15.80
N ASP A 458 -0.64 -26.55 15.41
CA ASP A 458 0.58 -27.19 15.90
C ASP A 458 1.52 -27.35 14.70
N ASN A 459 2.63 -26.62 14.70
CA ASN A 459 3.49 -26.47 13.53
C ASN A 459 4.37 -27.70 13.31
N GLY A 460 5.15 -28.08 14.32
CA GLY A 460 6.07 -29.22 14.30
C GLY A 460 5.42 -30.58 14.00
N ARG A 461 4.12 -30.76 14.28
CA ARG A 461 3.35 -31.96 13.91
C ARG A 461 2.36 -31.73 12.77
N GLY A 462 2.17 -30.48 12.33
CA GLY A 462 1.24 -30.07 11.28
C GLY A 462 -0.21 -30.46 11.60
N GLN A 463 -0.77 -29.97 12.71
CA GLN A 463 -2.12 -30.33 13.16
C GLN A 463 -3.01 -29.13 13.44
N LEU A 464 -4.32 -29.33 13.29
CA LEU A 464 -5.35 -28.42 13.79
C LEU A 464 -6.04 -29.03 15.02
N HIS A 465 -6.16 -28.22 16.05
CA HIS A 465 -6.86 -28.51 17.29
C HIS A 465 -8.21 -27.78 17.36
N LYS A 466 -9.19 -28.44 17.96
CA LYS A 466 -10.52 -27.88 18.27
C LYS A 466 -10.70 -27.94 19.77
N LEU A 467 -10.49 -26.82 20.45
CA LEU A 467 -10.47 -26.75 21.90
C LEU A 467 -11.82 -26.30 22.45
N GLU A 468 -12.27 -26.93 23.54
CA GLU A 468 -13.49 -26.58 24.26
C GLU A 468 -13.16 -26.14 25.70
N TRP A 469 -13.89 -25.15 26.22
CA TRP A 469 -13.67 -24.59 27.56
C TRP A 469 -14.42 -25.39 28.63
N ASP A 470 -13.71 -26.03 29.56
CA ASP A 470 -14.32 -26.84 30.64
C ASP A 470 -14.92 -25.99 31.79
N GLY A 471 -14.53 -24.72 31.87
CA GLY A 471 -14.77 -23.82 33.01
C GLY A 471 -13.50 -23.40 33.76
N THR A 472 -12.37 -24.04 33.45
CA THR A 472 -11.06 -23.88 34.09
C THR A 472 -9.93 -23.91 33.05
N VAL A 473 -10.02 -24.81 32.07
CA VAL A 473 -9.02 -25.00 31.00
C VAL A 473 -9.65 -25.23 29.63
N TRP A 474 -8.89 -24.91 28.59
CA TRP A 474 -9.09 -25.37 27.22
C TRP A 474 -8.59 -26.81 27.08
N HIS A 475 -9.32 -27.64 26.33
CA HIS A 475 -8.91 -29.02 26.04
C HIS A 475 -9.45 -29.49 24.68
N ASN A 476 -8.71 -30.38 24.02
CA ASN A 476 -9.10 -30.97 22.74
C ASN A 476 -10.45 -31.73 22.83
N SER A 477 -11.38 -31.44 21.91
CA SER A 477 -12.75 -31.95 22.00
C SER A 477 -12.90 -33.47 21.86
N ASP A 478 -13.69 -34.05 22.76
CA ASP A 478 -14.09 -35.46 22.81
C ASP A 478 -14.92 -35.91 21.57
N ASP A 479 -15.40 -34.98 20.73
CA ASP A 479 -16.28 -35.28 19.57
C ASP A 479 -15.57 -35.79 18.31
N GLY A 480 -14.25 -35.96 18.37
CA GLY A 480 -13.42 -36.52 17.30
C GLY A 480 -12.02 -35.91 17.20
N TRP A 481 -11.70 -34.94 18.06
CA TRP A 481 -10.51 -34.10 18.02
C TRP A 481 -9.58 -34.31 19.23
N ALA A 482 -9.84 -35.30 20.09
CA ALA A 482 -9.13 -35.59 21.35
C ALA A 482 -7.63 -35.93 21.24
N ALA A 483 -7.01 -35.70 20.08
CA ALA A 483 -5.58 -35.78 19.81
C ALA A 483 -5.20 -34.88 18.59
N GLY A 484 -5.90 -33.76 18.39
CA GLY A 484 -5.83 -32.95 17.17
C GLY A 484 -6.35 -33.67 15.91
N LYS A 485 -6.12 -33.05 14.76
CA LYS A 485 -6.18 -33.69 13.44
C LYS A 485 -5.00 -33.22 12.58
N PRO A 486 -4.16 -34.12 12.04
CA PRO A 486 -3.14 -33.76 11.07
C PRO A 486 -3.72 -33.08 9.83
N LEU A 487 -2.99 -32.09 9.32
CA LEU A 487 -3.28 -31.35 8.11
C LEU A 487 -2.46 -31.90 6.93
N HIS A 488 -2.96 -31.69 5.71
CA HIS A 488 -2.31 -32.10 4.47
C HIS A 488 -2.64 -31.12 3.34
N TYR A 489 -1.68 -30.87 2.47
CA TYR A 489 -1.86 -30.11 1.22
C TYR A 489 -2.86 -30.80 0.26
N PRO A 490 -3.40 -30.08 -0.74
CA PRO A 490 -4.40 -30.61 -1.67
C PRO A 490 -3.99 -31.93 -2.31
N GLY A 491 -4.86 -32.94 -2.16
CA GLY A 491 -4.60 -34.31 -2.60
C GLY A 491 -4.13 -35.26 -1.49
N GLY A 492 -3.87 -34.77 -0.28
CA GLY A 492 -3.61 -35.60 0.91
C GLY A 492 -2.15 -36.04 1.02
N VAL A 493 -1.23 -35.10 0.90
CA VAL A 493 0.24 -35.27 0.99
C VAL A 493 0.87 -34.11 1.77
N GLY A 494 2.12 -34.29 2.20
CA GLY A 494 2.84 -33.34 3.03
C GLY A 494 2.27 -33.19 4.45
N ALA A 495 2.96 -32.37 5.24
CA ALA A 495 2.56 -31.94 6.57
C ALA A 495 2.85 -30.42 6.65
N PRO A 496 1.84 -29.55 6.48
CA PRO A 496 2.07 -28.10 6.53
C PRO A 496 2.65 -27.69 7.88
N ASP A 497 3.74 -26.94 7.87
CA ASP A 497 4.22 -26.20 9.03
C ASP A 497 3.21 -25.07 9.29
N SER A 498 2.40 -25.24 10.32
CA SER A 498 1.08 -24.61 10.44
C SER A 498 1.11 -23.51 11.49
N GLU A 499 1.31 -22.27 11.04
CA GLU A 499 1.50 -21.13 11.93
C GLU A 499 0.21 -20.35 12.18
N GLY A 500 -0.30 -19.64 11.18
CA GLY A 500 -1.51 -18.84 11.34
C GLY A 500 -2.78 -19.68 11.27
N VAL A 501 -3.85 -19.28 11.96
CA VAL A 501 -5.19 -19.88 11.81
C VAL A 501 -6.30 -18.84 11.97
N THR A 502 -7.34 -18.91 11.14
CA THR A 502 -8.54 -18.06 11.23
C THR A 502 -9.79 -18.78 10.70
N VAL A 503 -10.97 -18.44 11.22
CA VAL A 503 -12.28 -18.98 10.83
C VAL A 503 -13.04 -18.00 9.92
N THR A 504 -13.42 -18.47 8.73
CA THR A 504 -14.19 -17.66 7.78
C THR A 504 -15.69 -17.69 8.07
N GLY A 505 -16.44 -16.68 7.61
CA GLY A 505 -17.89 -16.52 7.87
C GLY A 505 -18.81 -17.68 7.42
N ASP A 506 -18.31 -18.64 6.64
CA ASP A 506 -19.01 -19.88 6.29
C ASP A 506 -18.72 -21.08 7.22
N GLY A 507 -17.82 -20.93 8.19
CA GLY A 507 -17.35 -21.97 9.11
C GLY A 507 -16.24 -22.87 8.55
N SER A 508 -15.51 -22.44 7.50
CA SER A 508 -14.23 -23.04 7.13
C SER A 508 -13.12 -22.56 8.07
N VAL A 509 -12.07 -23.37 8.23
CA VAL A 509 -10.81 -22.91 8.86
C VAL A 509 -9.79 -22.70 7.75
N VAL A 510 -9.08 -21.57 7.77
CA VAL A 510 -7.92 -21.29 6.91
C VAL A 510 -6.67 -21.27 7.79
N VAL A 511 -5.62 -21.95 7.32
CA VAL A 511 -4.33 -22.07 8.01
C VAL A 511 -3.23 -21.48 7.14
N GLY A 512 -2.38 -20.65 7.73
CA GLY A 512 -1.14 -20.17 7.12
C GLY A 512 -0.01 -21.17 7.30
N THR A 513 0.84 -21.31 6.28
CA THR A 513 2.00 -22.20 6.33
C THR A 513 3.20 -21.59 5.61
N GLU A 514 4.40 -21.78 6.14
CA GLU A 514 5.64 -21.32 5.51
C GLU A 514 6.44 -22.39 4.76
N ARG A 515 6.21 -23.68 5.05
CA ARG A 515 6.88 -24.83 4.39
C ARG A 515 6.11 -26.15 4.57
N ASP A 516 6.42 -27.15 3.74
CA ASP A 516 6.05 -28.56 4.01
C ASP A 516 7.11 -29.20 4.91
N ASN A 517 6.75 -29.71 6.08
CA ASN A 517 7.66 -30.40 6.99
C ASN A 517 8.10 -31.80 6.49
N ASP A 518 7.51 -32.34 5.41
CA ASP A 518 8.10 -33.45 4.65
C ASP A 518 9.27 -32.99 3.72
N ALA A 519 9.51 -31.67 3.60
CA ALA A 519 10.47 -31.01 2.70
C ALA A 519 11.11 -29.73 3.28
N ASP A 520 11.69 -29.83 4.49
CA ASP A 520 12.19 -28.74 5.35
C ASP A 520 13.21 -27.73 4.76
N ASP A 521 13.75 -27.92 3.56
CA ASP A 521 14.74 -27.02 2.94
C ASP A 521 14.19 -26.02 1.90
N LEU A 522 12.86 -25.87 1.81
CA LEU A 522 12.17 -25.02 0.84
C LEU A 522 10.96 -24.27 1.44
N SER A 523 10.93 -22.94 1.32
CA SER A 523 9.74 -22.13 1.63
C SER A 523 8.60 -22.44 0.64
N GLN A 524 7.40 -22.62 1.19
CA GLN A 524 6.13 -22.74 0.49
C GLN A 524 5.10 -21.92 1.29
N LEU A 525 5.10 -20.60 1.04
CA LEU A 525 4.26 -19.62 1.73
C LEU A 525 2.83 -19.76 1.21
N SER A 526 1.96 -20.47 1.91
CA SER A 526 0.61 -20.81 1.41
C SER A 526 -0.48 -20.59 2.45
N LEU A 527 -1.70 -20.33 1.98
CA LEU A 527 -2.92 -20.40 2.78
C LEU A 527 -3.75 -21.63 2.38
N LEU A 528 -4.20 -22.40 3.37
CA LEU A 528 -4.85 -23.71 3.19
C LEU A 528 -6.24 -23.75 3.84
N ARG A 529 -7.31 -23.99 3.06
CA ARG A 529 -8.70 -24.04 3.56
C ARG A 529 -9.17 -25.46 3.85
N PHE A 530 -9.81 -25.67 5.00
CA PHE A 530 -10.25 -26.98 5.49
C PHE A 530 -11.74 -27.03 5.87
N ASP A 531 -12.45 -28.07 5.42
CA ASP A 531 -13.78 -28.45 5.92
C ASP A 531 -13.65 -29.21 7.26
N VAL A 532 -13.83 -28.49 8.36
CA VAL A 532 -13.75 -29.04 9.72
C VAL A 532 -15.00 -29.81 10.16
N SER A 533 -16.09 -29.78 9.38
CA SER A 533 -17.34 -30.50 9.70
C SER A 533 -17.23 -32.04 9.55
N GLY A 534 -16.14 -32.50 8.92
CA GLY A 534 -15.86 -33.91 8.67
C GLY A 534 -15.45 -34.71 9.92
N ALA A 535 -15.97 -35.94 10.02
CA ALA A 535 -15.61 -36.92 11.05
C ALA A 535 -14.40 -37.81 10.67
N GLU A 536 -13.56 -37.34 9.74
CA GLU A 536 -12.32 -38.02 9.34
C GLU A 536 -11.18 -37.67 10.33
N ALA A 537 -10.17 -38.54 10.41
CA ALA A 537 -9.10 -38.50 11.44
C ALA A 537 -7.86 -37.67 11.05
N SER A 538 -7.82 -37.16 9.83
CA SER A 538 -6.95 -36.08 9.37
C SER A 538 -7.73 -35.24 8.37
N LEU A 539 -7.30 -34.02 8.12
CA LEU A 539 -7.90 -33.11 7.15
C LEU A 539 -7.05 -33.07 5.87
N THR A 540 -7.57 -32.45 4.83
CA THR A 540 -6.86 -32.23 3.57
C THR A 540 -7.41 -30.96 2.98
N ALA A 541 -6.54 -30.04 2.58
CA ALA A 541 -6.94 -28.73 2.09
C ALA A 541 -7.86 -28.87 0.86
N SER A 542 -8.99 -28.17 0.86
CA SER A 542 -9.90 -28.11 -0.29
C SER A 542 -9.34 -27.22 -1.40
N THR A 543 -8.63 -26.17 -0.98
CA THR A 543 -7.98 -25.15 -1.81
C THR A 543 -6.66 -24.76 -1.12
N GLU A 544 -5.68 -24.39 -1.93
CA GLU A 544 -4.39 -23.82 -1.54
C GLU A 544 -4.19 -22.57 -2.38
N TRP A 545 -3.73 -21.49 -1.76
CA TRP A 545 -3.27 -20.28 -2.43
C TRP A 545 -1.78 -20.11 -2.13
N ASP A 546 -0.95 -20.23 -3.15
CA ASP A 546 0.51 -20.13 -3.05
C ASP A 546 0.94 -18.65 -3.17
N LEU A 547 1.28 -18.05 -2.03
CA LEU A 547 1.77 -16.69 -1.90
C LEU A 547 3.30 -16.59 -2.02
N THR A 548 4.02 -17.70 -2.23
CA THR A 548 5.50 -17.72 -2.35
C THR A 548 6.00 -16.86 -3.52
N ALA A 549 5.16 -16.68 -4.54
CA ALA A 549 5.42 -15.80 -5.67
C ALA A 549 5.09 -14.33 -5.39
N GLU A 550 4.18 -14.01 -4.46
CA GLU A 550 3.69 -12.64 -4.19
C GLU A 550 4.37 -11.96 -2.98
N LEU A 551 4.89 -12.74 -2.03
CA LEU A 551 5.50 -12.23 -0.80
C LEU A 551 7.02 -11.97 -0.96
N PRO A 552 7.62 -11.08 -0.13
CA PRO A 552 9.07 -10.90 -0.09
C PRO A 552 9.81 -12.22 0.18
N PRO A 553 10.96 -12.51 -0.49
CA PRO A 553 11.65 -13.78 -0.27
C PRO A 553 12.25 -13.93 1.14
N THR A 554 11.64 -14.81 1.93
CA THR A 554 12.03 -15.17 3.30
C THR A 554 12.91 -16.44 3.33
N GLY A 555 13.21 -16.96 4.53
CA GLY A 555 13.70 -18.32 4.71
C GLY A 555 12.55 -19.35 4.76
N PRO A 556 12.85 -20.65 4.92
CA PRO A 556 11.84 -21.67 5.27
C PRO A 556 11.47 -21.68 6.76
N ASN A 557 12.01 -20.72 7.53
CA ASN A 557 11.86 -20.47 8.96
C ASN A 557 11.94 -18.95 9.16
N ALA A 558 10.99 -18.23 8.53
CA ALA A 558 10.79 -16.77 8.59
C ALA A 558 9.57 -16.30 7.76
N GLY A 559 8.60 -17.17 7.49
CA GLY A 559 7.59 -17.04 6.45
C GLY A 559 6.27 -16.43 6.92
N ILE A 560 5.16 -17.15 6.68
CA ILE A 560 3.81 -16.75 7.14
C ILE A 560 3.63 -17.30 8.56
N GLU A 561 3.60 -16.41 9.54
CA GLU A 561 3.32 -16.78 10.94
C GLU A 561 1.84 -16.62 11.28
N ALA A 562 1.18 -15.63 10.66
CA ALA A 562 -0.15 -15.22 11.06
C ALA A 562 -1.07 -15.07 9.84
N VAL A 563 -2.32 -15.50 9.99
CA VAL A 563 -3.40 -15.16 9.06
C VAL A 563 -4.64 -14.79 9.86
N GLU A 564 -5.31 -13.71 9.48
CA GLU A 564 -6.59 -13.29 10.05
C GLU A 564 -7.58 -12.91 8.93
N TRP A 565 -8.86 -13.25 9.08
CA TRP A 565 -9.91 -13.00 8.11
C TRP A 565 -10.90 -11.95 8.63
N VAL A 566 -11.13 -10.89 7.85
CA VAL A 566 -12.04 -9.79 8.21
C VAL A 566 -13.17 -9.68 7.18
N PRO A 567 -14.45 -9.63 7.60
CA PRO A 567 -15.59 -9.52 6.69
C PRO A 567 -15.57 -8.27 5.79
N ASP A 568 -16.09 -8.43 4.57
CA ASP A 568 -16.25 -7.35 3.60
C ASP A 568 -17.09 -6.17 4.10
N ASP A 569 -18.19 -6.45 4.80
CA ASP A 569 -19.10 -5.41 5.28
C ASP A 569 -18.49 -4.59 6.42
N VAL A 570 -17.64 -5.21 7.25
CA VAL A 570 -16.85 -4.52 8.28
C VAL A 570 -15.78 -3.62 7.66
N LEU A 571 -15.00 -4.12 6.69
CA LEU A 571 -13.95 -3.30 6.06
C LEU A 571 -14.51 -2.14 5.23
N THR A 572 -15.65 -2.35 4.57
CA THR A 572 -16.34 -1.28 3.84
C THR A 572 -17.06 -0.27 4.76
N GLU A 573 -17.50 -0.68 5.96
CA GLU A 573 -18.02 0.24 6.99
C GLU A 573 -16.89 1.08 7.62
N LEU A 574 -15.71 0.50 7.84
CA LEU A 574 -14.50 1.22 8.28
C LEU A 574 -13.89 2.13 7.20
N GLY A 575 -14.32 2.01 5.93
CA GLY A 575 -13.82 2.83 4.83
C GLY A 575 -12.43 2.42 4.31
N PHE A 576 -12.05 1.15 4.46
CA PHE A 576 -10.79 0.60 3.95
C PHE A 576 -10.62 0.86 2.44
N ALA A 577 -9.37 1.09 2.01
CA ALA A 577 -9.02 1.37 0.61
C ALA A 577 -8.17 0.25 0.00
N ASP A 578 -8.43 -0.02 -1.29
CA ASP A 578 -7.55 -0.84 -2.11
C ASP A 578 -6.35 0.02 -2.55
N ALA A 579 -5.20 -0.19 -1.93
CA ALA A 579 -3.97 0.55 -2.24
C ALA A 579 -3.41 0.19 -3.64
N SER A 580 -3.82 -0.93 -4.24
CA SER A 580 -3.43 -1.30 -5.60
C SER A 580 -4.10 -0.41 -6.68
N THR A 581 -5.29 0.14 -6.38
CA THR A 581 -6.00 1.08 -7.26
C THR A 581 -6.05 2.52 -6.76
N GLY A 582 -5.91 2.74 -5.44
CA GLY A 582 -6.02 4.06 -4.80
C GLY A 582 -7.45 4.56 -4.65
N GLU A 583 -8.43 3.65 -4.63
CA GLU A 583 -9.86 3.93 -4.44
C GLU A 583 -10.37 3.15 -3.21
N ALA A 584 -11.55 3.51 -2.69
CA ALA A 584 -12.17 2.77 -1.58
C ALA A 584 -12.49 1.32 -1.97
N TYR A 585 -12.33 0.37 -1.03
CA TYR A 585 -12.59 -1.05 -1.26
C TYR A 585 -14.06 -1.28 -1.66
N ASP A 586 -14.27 -2.00 -2.77
CA ASP A 586 -15.60 -2.35 -3.31
C ASP A 586 -15.62 -3.86 -3.64
N PRO A 587 -16.12 -4.73 -2.75
CA PRO A 587 -16.14 -6.17 -2.95
C PRO A 587 -16.98 -6.59 -4.19
N ASP A 588 -17.97 -5.78 -4.59
CA ASP A 588 -18.75 -5.98 -5.82
C ASP A 588 -17.89 -5.80 -7.10
N GLY A 589 -16.65 -5.29 -6.95
CA GLY A 589 -15.61 -5.16 -7.97
C GLY A 589 -14.79 -6.42 -8.24
N TYR A 590 -14.61 -7.30 -7.26
CA TYR A 590 -13.73 -8.48 -7.33
C TYR A 590 -14.56 -9.77 -7.40
N ALA A 591 -14.49 -10.48 -8.52
CA ALA A 591 -15.29 -11.69 -8.71
C ALA A 591 -14.71 -12.89 -7.95
N GLU A 592 -15.60 -13.67 -7.32
CA GLU A 592 -15.31 -15.04 -6.87
C GLU A 592 -14.23 -15.13 -5.75
N HIS A 593 -14.16 -14.12 -4.86
CA HIS A 593 -13.17 -13.99 -3.77
C HIS A 593 -13.64 -14.41 -2.35
N GLY A 594 -14.93 -14.78 -2.19
CA GLY A 594 -15.53 -15.05 -0.87
C GLY A 594 -16.42 -13.91 -0.38
N ASP A 595 -16.29 -13.59 0.91
CA ASP A 595 -17.05 -12.57 1.67
C ASP A 595 -16.19 -11.81 2.70
N GLY A 596 -14.87 -11.73 2.47
CA GLY A 596 -13.92 -10.97 3.29
C GLY A 596 -12.47 -11.10 2.85
N VAL A 597 -11.59 -10.31 3.50
CA VAL A 597 -10.17 -10.12 3.19
C VAL A 597 -9.30 -10.88 4.20
N TYR A 598 -8.16 -11.42 3.75
CA TYR A 598 -7.20 -12.13 4.59
C TYR A 598 -5.95 -11.27 4.81
N PHE A 599 -5.63 -10.96 6.05
CA PHE A 599 -4.41 -10.29 6.47
C PHE A 599 -3.36 -11.34 6.83
N VAL A 600 -2.15 -11.23 6.28
CA VAL A 600 -1.09 -12.24 6.36
C VAL A 600 0.17 -11.60 6.95
N GLY A 601 0.59 -12.04 8.14
CA GLY A 601 1.75 -11.51 8.86
C GLY A 601 3.01 -12.35 8.61
N ILE A 602 4.15 -11.67 8.43
CA ILE A 602 5.41 -12.27 7.95
C ILE A 602 6.59 -12.04 8.92
N GLU A 603 7.16 -13.08 9.53
CA GLU A 603 8.23 -12.97 10.55
C GLU A 603 9.41 -12.16 10.04
N GLY A 604 10.06 -12.64 8.97
CA GLY A 604 11.32 -12.12 8.47
C GLY A 604 11.27 -10.73 7.85
N THR A 605 10.11 -10.08 7.87
CA THR A 605 9.91 -8.70 7.40
C THR A 605 9.26 -7.78 8.42
N GLY A 606 8.49 -8.31 9.37
CA GLY A 606 7.67 -7.53 10.30
C GLY A 606 6.44 -6.87 9.65
N LEU A 607 6.12 -7.19 8.40
CA LEU A 607 5.01 -6.61 7.63
C LEU A 607 3.75 -7.48 7.67
N VAL A 608 2.61 -6.86 7.35
CA VAL A 608 1.32 -7.54 7.15
C VAL A 608 0.78 -7.21 5.75
N PHE A 609 0.24 -8.20 5.05
CA PHE A 609 -0.24 -8.07 3.67
C PHE A 609 -1.73 -8.43 3.59
N ALA A 610 -2.55 -7.58 2.95
CA ALA A 610 -3.99 -7.81 2.80
C ALA A 610 -4.29 -8.41 1.42
N TYR A 611 -4.91 -9.60 1.38
CA TYR A 611 -5.21 -10.36 0.16
C TYR A 611 -6.67 -10.74 0.03
N LEU A 612 -7.16 -10.71 -1.22
CA LEU A 612 -8.30 -11.50 -1.67
C LEU A 612 -7.82 -12.85 -2.21
N LEU A 613 -8.54 -13.92 -1.87
CA LEU A 613 -8.24 -15.29 -2.26
C LEU A 613 -9.36 -15.82 -3.16
N LEU A 614 -9.07 -16.12 -4.44
CA LEU A 614 -10.10 -16.43 -5.44
C LEU A 614 -10.41 -17.94 -5.51
N ASP A 615 -11.67 -18.29 -5.81
CA ASP A 615 -12.19 -19.67 -5.89
C ASP A 615 -11.42 -20.59 -6.87
N ASP A 616 -10.64 -20.04 -7.80
CA ASP A 616 -9.82 -20.77 -8.78
C ASP A 616 -8.34 -20.94 -8.39
N GLY A 617 -7.90 -20.27 -7.32
CA GLY A 617 -6.52 -20.33 -6.79
C GLY A 617 -5.67 -19.09 -7.07
N ASP A 618 -6.16 -18.13 -7.87
CA ASP A 618 -5.51 -16.83 -8.03
C ASP A 618 -5.68 -15.98 -6.75
N VAL A 619 -4.83 -14.96 -6.58
CA VAL A 619 -4.87 -14.02 -5.43
C VAL A 619 -4.76 -12.57 -5.90
N HIS A 620 -5.21 -11.64 -5.07
CA HIS A 620 -5.07 -10.20 -5.34
C HIS A 620 -4.73 -9.44 -4.06
N GLN A 621 -3.53 -8.82 -4.03
CA GLN A 621 -3.09 -7.98 -2.92
C GLN A 621 -3.80 -6.61 -2.97
N LEU A 622 -4.50 -6.27 -1.89
CA LEU A 622 -5.14 -4.97 -1.69
C LEU A 622 -4.18 -3.97 -1.01
N ALA A 623 -3.34 -4.41 -0.07
CA ALA A 623 -2.48 -3.52 0.70
C ALA A 623 -1.20 -4.21 1.24
N GLU A 624 -0.23 -3.39 1.62
CA GLU A 624 0.93 -3.70 2.46
C GLU A 624 0.86 -2.76 3.68
N LEU A 625 1.02 -3.31 4.88
CA LEU A 625 0.85 -2.64 6.16
C LEU A 625 2.16 -2.71 6.95
N ASP A 626 2.53 -1.63 7.64
CA ASP A 626 3.70 -1.55 8.52
C ASP A 626 3.25 -1.43 10.00
N PRO A 627 3.30 -2.53 10.78
CA PRO A 627 3.07 -2.55 12.23
C PRO A 627 4.12 -1.80 13.06
N GLN A 628 5.25 -1.43 12.47
CA GLN A 628 6.43 -0.88 13.15
C GLN A 628 7.03 -1.84 14.20
N LEU A 629 6.88 -3.14 13.98
CA LEU A 629 7.43 -4.24 14.79
C LEU A 629 8.67 -4.86 14.13
N ALA A 630 9.42 -5.66 14.88
CA ALA A 630 10.62 -6.34 14.38
C ALA A 630 10.31 -7.68 13.67
N GLY A 631 9.11 -8.21 13.90
CA GLY A 631 8.52 -9.43 13.35
C GLY A 631 7.01 -9.39 13.62
N VAL A 632 6.26 -10.34 13.08
CA VAL A 632 4.82 -10.52 13.34
C VAL A 632 4.60 -11.99 13.58
N MET A 633 4.07 -12.35 14.75
CA MET A 633 3.83 -13.75 15.12
C MET A 633 2.34 -14.08 15.30
N ALA A 634 1.47 -13.09 15.53
CA ALA A 634 0.02 -13.32 15.52
C ALA A 634 -0.79 -12.11 15.06
N LEU A 635 -2.00 -12.37 14.56
CA LEU A 635 -2.99 -11.40 14.13
C LEU A 635 -4.35 -11.75 14.74
N ASP A 636 -5.11 -10.75 15.15
CA ASP A 636 -6.51 -10.86 15.59
C ASP A 636 -7.23 -9.54 15.31
N PHE A 637 -8.45 -9.59 14.76
CA PHE A 637 -9.23 -8.42 14.44
C PHE A 637 -10.39 -8.19 15.42
N ASP A 638 -10.21 -7.21 16.32
CA ASP A 638 -11.24 -6.81 17.26
C ASP A 638 -12.33 -5.96 16.56
N ALA A 639 -13.29 -6.64 15.95
CA ALA A 639 -14.44 -6.03 15.27
C ALA A 639 -15.28 -5.09 16.15
N ALA A 640 -15.12 -5.13 17.48
CA ALA A 640 -15.78 -4.21 18.40
C ALA A 640 -15.03 -2.87 18.59
N THR A 641 -13.79 -2.74 18.11
CA THR A 641 -13.01 -1.50 18.12
C THR A 641 -12.38 -1.16 16.76
N GLY A 642 -12.68 -1.93 15.71
CA GLY A 642 -12.13 -1.74 14.35
C GLY A 642 -10.60 -1.85 14.28
N THR A 643 -10.00 -2.57 15.22
CA THR A 643 -8.54 -2.63 15.41
C THR A 643 -8.01 -4.00 15.05
N LEU A 644 -7.11 -4.07 14.07
CA LEU A 644 -6.27 -5.24 13.82
C LEU A 644 -5.11 -5.22 14.81
N TRP A 645 -5.08 -6.19 15.72
CA TRP A 645 -3.98 -6.40 16.64
C TRP A 645 -2.89 -7.20 15.94
N VAL A 646 -1.66 -6.69 16.00
CA VAL A 646 -0.48 -7.36 15.47
C VAL A 646 0.45 -7.66 16.64
N VAL A 647 0.59 -8.92 17.00
CA VAL A 647 1.37 -9.36 18.17
C VAL A 647 2.70 -9.94 17.72
N CYS A 648 3.72 -9.71 18.54
CA CYS A 648 5.09 -10.13 18.34
C CYS A 648 5.66 -10.67 19.67
N ASP A 649 6.75 -11.43 19.58
CA ASP A 649 7.29 -12.37 20.56
C ASP A 649 8.23 -11.77 21.62
N ASP A 650 8.94 -12.65 22.33
CA ASP A 650 10.01 -12.33 23.26
C ASP A 650 11.17 -11.53 22.61
N GLY A 651 11.45 -11.73 21.32
CA GLY A 651 12.35 -10.94 20.49
C GLY A 651 12.03 -9.43 20.42
N CYS A 652 10.77 -9.03 20.64
CA CYS A 652 10.34 -7.64 20.72
C CYS A 652 9.68 -7.27 22.07
N ASP A 653 10.01 -7.99 23.14
CA ASP A 653 9.45 -7.78 24.50
C ASP A 653 7.90 -7.97 24.56
N GLY A 654 7.32 -8.83 23.72
CA GLY A 654 5.88 -9.11 23.68
C GLY A 654 5.04 -7.89 23.29
N THR A 655 5.59 -7.01 22.44
CA THR A 655 4.92 -5.76 22.05
C THR A 655 3.85 -6.03 21.01
N SER A 656 2.65 -5.45 21.20
CA SER A 656 1.54 -5.52 20.25
C SER A 656 1.34 -4.16 19.58
N SER A 657 1.23 -4.13 18.26
CA SER A 657 0.87 -2.94 17.48
C SER A 657 -0.62 -2.93 17.17
N LEU A 658 -1.23 -1.74 17.19
CA LEU A 658 -2.66 -1.54 17.01
C LEU A 658 -2.90 -0.85 15.67
N LEU A 659 -3.30 -1.61 14.65
CA LEU A 659 -3.56 -1.07 13.32
C LEU A 659 -5.06 -0.70 13.16
N ARG A 660 -5.33 0.51 12.67
CA ARG A 660 -6.69 1.01 12.38
C ARG A 660 -6.75 1.66 11.00
N VAL A 661 -7.93 1.61 10.38
CA VAL A 661 -8.19 2.32 9.12
C VAL A 661 -8.20 3.84 9.37
N GLY A 662 -7.29 4.55 8.72
CA GLY A 662 -7.17 6.00 8.75
C GLY A 662 -8.19 6.71 7.85
N ALA A 663 -8.22 8.04 7.92
CA ALA A 663 -9.12 8.89 7.12
C ALA A 663 -8.81 8.89 5.60
N ASP A 664 -7.72 8.25 5.17
CA ASP A 664 -7.35 7.96 3.79
C ASP A 664 -7.70 6.52 3.34
N GLY A 665 -8.23 5.69 4.25
CA GLY A 665 -8.58 4.29 4.03
C GLY A 665 -7.42 3.30 4.22
N ALA A 666 -6.22 3.75 4.56
CA ALA A 666 -5.09 2.86 4.83
C ALA A 666 -5.12 2.35 6.28
N PHE A 667 -4.74 1.09 6.53
CA PHE A 667 -4.43 0.65 7.88
C PHE A 667 -3.10 1.28 8.34
N THR A 668 -3.12 1.94 9.48
CA THR A 668 -1.96 2.64 10.06
C THR A 668 -1.84 2.33 11.55
N ALA A 669 -0.61 2.40 12.07
CA ALA A 669 -0.34 2.15 13.49
C ALA A 669 -0.86 3.31 14.35
N ALA A 670 -1.94 3.04 15.09
CA ALA A 670 -2.57 3.92 16.05
C ALA A 670 -1.99 3.78 17.48
N GLY A 671 -0.89 3.04 17.61
CA GLY A 671 -0.13 2.88 18.85
C GLY A 671 0.50 1.50 19.03
N GLN A 672 1.32 1.34 20.07
CA GLN A 672 1.90 0.04 20.47
C GLN A 672 1.83 -0.16 21.98
N VAL A 673 1.23 -1.27 22.42
CA VAL A 673 1.07 -1.64 23.84
C VAL A 673 2.01 -2.78 24.21
N ALA A 674 2.55 -2.73 25.43
CA ALA A 674 3.33 -3.82 25.99
C ALA A 674 2.42 -4.98 26.45
N ARG A 675 2.98 -6.21 26.49
CA ARG A 675 2.38 -7.37 27.17
C ARG A 675 1.96 -7.07 28.63
N PRO A 676 1.01 -7.82 29.22
CA PRO A 676 0.61 -7.65 30.62
C PRO A 676 1.78 -7.68 31.60
N GLU A 677 1.77 -6.84 32.66
CA GLU A 677 2.89 -6.75 33.63
C GLU A 677 3.22 -8.10 34.31
N GLY A 678 2.22 -8.97 34.49
CA GLY A 678 2.38 -10.32 35.03
C GLY A 678 2.80 -11.38 34.02
N MET A 679 2.92 -11.05 32.72
CA MET A 679 3.33 -11.97 31.67
C MET A 679 4.86 -12.03 31.56
N ALA A 680 5.41 -13.25 31.50
CA ALA A 680 6.82 -13.43 31.18
C ALA A 680 7.13 -12.96 29.75
N ASN A 681 8.42 -12.82 29.41
CA ASN A 681 8.82 -12.79 28.00
C ASN A 681 8.81 -14.23 27.50
N LEU A 682 8.05 -14.52 26.45
CA LEU A 682 7.69 -15.87 25.99
C LEU A 682 7.64 -15.88 24.47
N ASN A 683 7.91 -17.03 23.84
CA ASN A 683 7.67 -17.19 22.41
C ASN A 683 6.16 -17.31 22.17
N THR A 684 5.52 -16.22 21.75
CA THR A 684 4.06 -16.14 21.58
C THR A 684 3.70 -16.07 20.09
N GLU A 685 3.33 -17.21 19.53
CA GLU A 685 3.04 -17.39 18.10
C GLU A 685 1.54 -17.41 17.80
N GLY A 686 0.71 -16.99 18.76
CA GLY A 686 -0.73 -16.96 18.65
C GLY A 686 -1.36 -16.02 19.68
N PHE A 687 -2.42 -15.32 19.27
CA PHE A 687 -3.20 -14.40 20.09
C PHE A 687 -4.65 -14.41 19.62
N ALA A 688 -5.61 -14.43 20.54
CA ALA A 688 -7.05 -14.38 20.21
C ALA A 688 -7.84 -13.54 21.23
N ILE A 689 -8.68 -12.63 20.73
CA ILE A 689 -9.58 -11.77 21.51
C ILE A 689 -10.99 -12.35 21.46
N THR A 690 -11.61 -12.49 22.64
CA THR A 690 -13.01 -12.94 22.66
C THR A 690 -14.00 -11.84 22.26
N PRO A 691 -15.13 -12.17 21.60
CA PRO A 691 -16.16 -11.21 21.23
C PRO A 691 -16.88 -10.63 22.45
N VAL A 692 -17.55 -9.49 22.27
CA VAL A 692 -18.16 -8.70 23.35
C VAL A 692 -19.28 -9.41 24.12
N ASP A 693 -19.86 -10.49 23.61
CA ASP A 693 -20.82 -11.30 24.38
C ASP A 693 -20.16 -12.14 25.49
N ARG A 694 -18.83 -12.23 25.47
CA ARG A 694 -18.00 -12.88 26.48
C ARG A 694 -17.64 -11.96 27.66
N CYS A 695 -18.01 -10.68 27.57
CA CYS A 695 -17.84 -9.68 28.63
C CYS A 695 -18.47 -10.08 29.96
N ALA A 696 -17.68 -10.01 31.03
CA ALA A 696 -18.10 -10.21 32.41
C ALA A 696 -17.43 -9.19 33.33
N ASP A 697 -18.21 -8.55 34.20
CA ASP A 697 -17.74 -7.56 35.19
C ASP A 697 -16.85 -6.41 34.62
N GLY A 698 -17.00 -6.09 33.32
CA GLY A 698 -16.30 -5.01 32.62
C GLY A 698 -15.08 -5.44 31.78
N VAL A 699 -14.75 -6.74 31.76
CA VAL A 699 -13.61 -7.28 31.00
C VAL A 699 -14.01 -8.53 30.20
N ARG A 700 -13.26 -8.84 29.15
CA ARG A 700 -13.39 -10.04 28.32
C ARG A 700 -12.05 -10.81 28.27
N PRO A 701 -12.07 -12.16 28.21
CA PRO A 701 -10.84 -12.92 28.04
C PRO A 701 -10.09 -12.57 26.76
N VAL A 702 -8.77 -12.69 26.82
CA VAL A 702 -7.90 -12.87 25.65
C VAL A 702 -6.98 -14.06 25.92
N TYR A 703 -6.49 -14.68 24.85
CA TYR A 703 -5.62 -15.86 24.92
C TYR A 703 -4.33 -15.62 24.14
N TRP A 704 -3.26 -16.27 24.58
CA TRP A 704 -1.99 -16.42 23.84
C TRP A 704 -1.55 -17.88 23.87
N THR A 705 -0.80 -18.29 22.87
CA THR A 705 0.04 -19.48 22.94
C THR A 705 1.43 -19.17 23.50
N ASP A 706 2.14 -20.22 23.89
CA ASP A 706 3.51 -20.24 24.40
C ASP A 706 4.18 -21.46 23.77
N ASP A 707 4.74 -21.28 22.57
CA ASP A 707 5.24 -22.39 21.75
C ASP A 707 6.31 -23.23 22.50
N ASN A 708 7.13 -22.55 23.29
CA ASN A 708 8.18 -23.16 24.13
C ASN A 708 7.63 -23.98 25.32
N ASP A 709 6.30 -24.12 25.45
CA ASP A 709 5.59 -24.86 26.49
C ASP A 709 6.04 -24.46 27.91
N THR A 710 6.21 -23.15 28.14
CA THR A 710 6.96 -22.68 29.31
C THR A 710 6.30 -23.07 30.65
N ASP A 711 7.05 -23.78 31.49
CA ASP A 711 6.60 -24.47 32.73
C ASP A 711 5.64 -25.67 32.51
N GLY A 712 5.60 -26.26 31.31
CA GLY A 712 4.78 -27.44 30.95
C GLY A 712 3.39 -27.09 30.44
N HIS A 713 3.25 -25.90 29.85
CA HIS A 713 1.99 -25.26 29.49
C HIS A 713 2.11 -24.34 28.26
N SER A 714 1.28 -24.58 27.25
CA SER A 714 1.31 -23.93 25.95
C SER A 714 0.18 -22.90 25.76
N LEU A 715 -0.80 -22.79 26.67
CA LEU A 715 -1.91 -21.81 26.58
C LEU A 715 -2.03 -20.90 27.81
N ARG A 716 -2.14 -19.60 27.54
CA ARG A 716 -2.24 -18.53 28.55
C ARG A 716 -3.44 -17.65 28.30
N ALA A 717 -4.04 -17.13 29.37
CA ALA A 717 -5.17 -16.21 29.32
C ALA A 717 -4.91 -14.95 30.14
N GLY A 718 -5.33 -13.81 29.59
CA GLY A 718 -5.42 -12.53 30.29
C GLY A 718 -6.81 -11.94 30.14
N THR A 719 -6.89 -10.61 30.16
CA THR A 719 -8.13 -9.87 29.91
C THR A 719 -7.86 -8.61 29.10
N LEU A 720 -8.84 -8.20 28.30
CA LEU A 720 -8.99 -6.84 27.79
C LEU A 720 -10.22 -6.16 28.41
N PRO A 721 -10.30 -4.81 28.39
CA PRO A 721 -11.53 -4.10 28.66
C PRO A 721 -12.65 -4.52 27.70
N CYS A 722 -13.89 -4.37 28.16
CA CYS A 722 -15.05 -4.38 27.27
C CYS A 722 -15.33 -2.98 26.73
N PRO A 723 -15.52 -2.80 25.41
CA PRO A 723 -16.07 -1.56 24.87
C PRO A 723 -17.49 -1.34 25.40
N ASP A 724 -17.92 -0.07 25.47
CA ASP A 724 -19.20 0.27 26.10
C ASP A 724 -20.38 -0.13 25.20
N PRO A 725 -21.37 -0.91 25.71
CA PRO A 725 -22.46 -1.44 24.89
C PRO A 725 -23.48 -0.41 24.36
N GLU A 726 -23.32 0.90 24.61
CA GLU A 726 -24.08 1.94 23.91
C GLU A 726 -23.38 2.45 22.62
N GLU A 727 -22.08 2.15 22.39
CA GLU A 727 -21.36 2.41 21.13
C GLU A 727 -20.89 1.14 20.38
N PRO A 728 -21.72 0.58 19.48
CA PRO A 728 -21.24 -0.25 18.38
C PRO A 728 -20.76 0.65 17.22
N GLY A 729 -19.70 1.42 17.48
CA GLY A 729 -19.12 2.40 16.55
C GLY A 729 -19.79 3.79 16.56
N GLY A 730 -19.34 4.68 17.46
CA GLY A 730 -19.38 6.14 17.29
C GLY A 730 -20.73 6.86 17.10
N ASP A 731 -21.49 7.08 18.18
CA ASP A 731 -22.43 8.21 18.43
C ASP A 731 -23.12 8.10 19.82
N ASP A 732 -22.43 8.37 20.94
CA ASP A 732 -23.01 8.41 22.30
C ASP A 732 -23.59 9.78 22.76
N GLY A 733 -24.24 10.51 21.85
CA GLY A 733 -24.87 11.81 22.12
C GLY A 733 -25.92 11.82 23.27
N ALA A 734 -25.50 12.21 24.47
CA ALA A 734 -26.32 12.21 25.69
C ALA A 734 -27.18 13.48 25.91
N GLU A 735 -28.50 13.33 26.07
CA GLU A 735 -29.44 14.23 26.80
C GLU A 735 -30.87 13.56 26.84
N ASP A 736 -31.78 13.72 27.82
CA ASP A 736 -31.88 14.63 28.98
C ASP A 736 -32.90 14.14 30.06
N GLY A 737 -32.65 14.48 31.34
CA GLY A 737 -33.64 15.11 32.25
C GLY A 737 -34.86 14.36 32.89
N ALA A 738 -34.68 13.95 34.17
CA ALA A 738 -35.61 14.14 35.33
C ALA A 738 -37.05 13.52 35.31
N GLU A 739 -37.88 13.50 36.39
CA GLU A 739 -37.83 13.88 37.82
C GLU A 739 -38.38 12.70 38.68
N ASP A 740 -38.09 12.64 40.01
CA ASP A 740 -39.11 12.59 41.09
C ASP A 740 -38.53 12.29 42.51
N GLY A 741 -39.10 12.93 43.55
CA GLY A 741 -39.08 12.40 44.94
C GLY A 741 -38.21 13.12 45.99
N ALA A 742 -38.71 13.22 47.24
CA ALA A 742 -38.04 13.85 48.39
C ALA A 742 -38.42 13.18 49.74
N GLU A 743 -37.69 13.51 50.83
CA GLU A 743 -37.84 13.02 52.23
C GLU A 743 -37.36 11.55 52.48
N ASP A 744 -36.83 11.09 53.63
CA ASP A 744 -36.08 11.67 54.78
C ASP A 744 -35.16 10.54 55.39
N GLY A 745 -34.30 10.69 56.43
CA GLY A 745 -33.97 11.83 57.30
C GLY A 745 -33.09 11.43 58.52
N SER A 746 -31.82 11.88 58.59
CA SER A 746 -30.80 11.57 59.67
C SER A 746 -30.21 10.14 59.60
N ASP A 747 -29.16 9.74 60.33
CA ASP A 747 -28.38 10.32 61.45
C ASP A 747 -26.94 9.71 61.50
N ASP A 748 -26.09 10.16 62.42
CA ASP A 748 -24.94 9.45 63.08
C ASP A 748 -23.93 8.63 62.20
N GLY A 749 -22.61 8.93 62.15
CA GLY A 749 -21.83 9.92 62.89
C GLY A 749 -20.31 9.71 62.76
N SER A 750 -19.54 10.20 63.73
CA SER A 750 -18.07 10.37 63.66
C SER A 750 -17.26 9.45 64.57
N ASP A 751 -16.05 9.08 64.15
CA ASP A 751 -14.89 9.11 65.06
C ASP A 751 -13.56 9.37 64.31
N ALA A 752 -12.49 9.68 65.05
CA ALA A 752 -11.13 9.87 64.54
C ALA A 752 -10.11 9.10 65.38
N GLY A 753 -9.11 8.47 64.74
CA GLY A 753 -8.15 7.60 65.43
C GLY A 753 -6.75 7.59 64.82
N THR A 754 -5.83 8.33 65.42
CA THR A 754 -4.36 8.15 65.31
C THR A 754 -3.91 6.97 66.19
N ASP A 755 -2.78 6.30 65.87
CA ASP A 755 -1.48 6.56 66.51
C ASP A 755 -0.31 5.65 66.04
N ASP A 756 0.93 6.15 66.24
CA ASP A 756 2.27 5.53 66.37
C ASP A 756 2.62 4.08 65.95
N GLY A 757 3.84 3.91 65.38
CA GLY A 757 4.63 2.67 65.46
C GLY A 757 5.86 2.59 64.53
N ALA A 758 7.10 2.48 65.05
CA ALA A 758 8.34 2.49 64.25
C ALA A 758 9.42 1.48 64.65
N GLY A 759 10.19 0.99 63.65
CA GLY A 759 11.46 0.25 63.77
C GLY A 759 11.37 -1.30 63.78
N GLY A 760 12.37 -2.06 63.31
CA GLY A 760 13.58 -1.68 62.56
C GLY A 760 14.76 -2.68 62.65
N ALA A 761 15.59 -2.70 61.59
CA ALA A 761 17.00 -3.16 61.47
C ALA A 761 17.42 -4.66 61.55
N ASP A 762 18.41 -4.95 60.68
CA ASP A 762 19.45 -6.01 60.68
C ASP A 762 19.12 -7.51 60.61
N GLY A 763 19.88 -8.23 59.75
CA GLY A 763 19.76 -9.68 59.57
C GLY A 763 20.68 -10.36 58.53
N THR A 764 21.97 -9.97 58.42
CA THR A 764 22.95 -10.68 57.55
C THR A 764 23.59 -11.90 58.23
N ASP A 765 23.75 -13.02 57.52
CA ASP A 765 24.86 -13.97 57.74
C ASP A 765 25.18 -14.80 56.47
N ASP A 766 26.40 -15.31 56.36
CA ASP A 766 26.97 -15.96 55.17
C ASP A 766 26.75 -17.50 55.14
N GLY A 767 26.83 -18.13 53.94
CA GLY A 767 26.54 -19.56 53.78
C GLY A 767 27.16 -20.33 52.59
N GLY A 768 28.31 -19.90 52.05
CA GLY A 768 28.90 -20.54 50.86
C GLY A 768 29.53 -21.93 51.07
N GLY A 769 29.46 -22.80 50.05
CA GLY A 769 30.16 -24.09 50.00
C GLY A 769 30.08 -24.76 48.62
N ALA A 770 31.20 -25.26 48.10
CA ALA A 770 31.30 -25.90 46.78
C ALA A 770 32.21 -27.15 46.82
N ASP A 771 31.96 -28.13 45.94
CA ASP A 771 32.99 -28.89 45.19
C ASP A 771 32.35 -29.71 44.02
N ALA A 772 33.19 -30.27 43.14
CA ALA A 772 32.89 -31.03 41.90
C ALA A 772 32.02 -32.32 42.06
N GLY A 773 31.47 -32.95 41.01
CA GLY A 773 31.54 -32.76 39.53
C GLY A 773 31.67 -34.11 38.77
N THR A 774 31.57 -34.13 37.42
CA THR A 774 31.69 -35.29 36.46
C THR A 774 30.61 -36.39 36.55
N ASP A 775 30.14 -37.07 35.48
CA ASP A 775 30.27 -36.91 34.01
C ASP A 775 29.17 -37.71 33.26
N ASP A 776 29.09 -37.55 31.93
CA ASP A 776 28.44 -38.42 30.90
C ASP A 776 26.91 -38.72 30.96
N GLY A 777 26.18 -38.47 29.85
CA GLY A 777 24.80 -38.94 29.65
C GLY A 777 24.05 -38.29 28.48
N ASP A 778 24.36 -38.68 27.23
CA ASP A 778 23.83 -38.05 26.00
C ASP A 778 22.31 -38.23 25.78
N GLY A 779 21.68 -37.23 25.14
CA GLY A 779 20.31 -37.28 24.62
C GLY A 779 19.91 -35.97 23.92
N GLU A 780 19.87 -36.02 22.58
CA GLU A 780 19.42 -35.01 21.58
C GLU A 780 18.70 -33.76 22.14
N ALA A 781 19.13 -32.56 21.72
CA ALA A 781 18.42 -31.29 21.92
C ALA A 781 17.93 -30.73 20.57
N LEU A 782 16.76 -30.09 20.60
CA LEU A 782 16.16 -29.35 19.48
C LEU A 782 16.94 -28.03 19.22
N PRO A 783 16.81 -27.41 18.03
CA PRO A 783 17.58 -26.21 17.68
C PRO A 783 17.12 -24.94 18.43
N ASP A 784 18.10 -24.18 18.91
CA ASP A 784 17.97 -22.90 19.63
C ASP A 784 18.08 -21.73 18.64
N THR A 785 17.05 -20.88 18.57
CA THR A 785 16.91 -19.74 17.65
C THR A 785 17.48 -18.41 18.20
N GLY A 786 18.04 -18.37 19.42
CA GLY A 786 18.54 -17.16 20.08
C GLY A 786 19.90 -16.62 19.59
N GLY A 787 19.94 -15.91 18.44
CA GLY A 787 21.17 -15.75 17.62
C GLY A 787 22.05 -14.47 17.67
N ALA A 788 21.63 -13.37 18.32
CA ALA A 788 22.37 -12.09 18.55
C ALA A 788 23.51 -11.65 17.56
N ALA A 789 23.20 -10.76 16.61
CA ALA A 789 24.15 -10.28 15.58
C ALA A 789 25.30 -9.36 16.08
N GLY A 790 26.55 -9.64 15.65
CA GLY A 790 27.77 -9.06 16.25
C GLY A 790 28.88 -8.54 15.31
N THR A 791 28.56 -7.64 14.37
CA THR A 791 29.50 -6.80 13.58
C THR A 791 30.68 -7.48 12.82
N LEU A 792 30.60 -7.59 11.48
CA LEU A 792 31.80 -7.63 10.63
C LEU A 792 31.60 -7.08 9.20
N VAL A 793 32.34 -6.02 8.90
CA VAL A 793 32.48 -5.25 7.64
C VAL A 793 32.05 -5.91 6.31
N ALA A 794 30.93 -5.40 5.77
CA ALA A 794 30.52 -5.23 4.37
C ALA A 794 31.30 -5.88 3.20
N ALA A 795 30.58 -6.61 2.33
CA ALA A 795 30.47 -6.32 0.88
C ALA A 795 29.50 -7.25 0.08
N GLY A 796 28.41 -6.68 -0.48
CA GLY A 796 27.93 -7.02 -1.84
C GLY A 796 26.55 -7.70 -2.03
N VAL A 797 25.65 -6.96 -2.74
CA VAL A 797 24.56 -7.39 -3.67
C VAL A 797 23.43 -8.29 -3.11
N LEU A 798 22.14 -7.92 -3.00
CA LEU A 798 21.08 -7.33 -3.89
C LEU A 798 20.28 -8.31 -4.79
N LEU A 799 18.95 -8.09 -4.81
CA LEU A 799 17.89 -8.58 -5.73
C LEU A 799 17.42 -10.05 -5.53
N ALA A 800 16.13 -10.39 -5.74
CA ALA A 800 14.98 -9.62 -6.28
C ALA A 800 13.63 -9.95 -5.59
N LEU A 801 12.57 -9.25 -6.00
CA LEU A 801 11.19 -9.30 -5.51
C LEU A 801 10.33 -10.44 -6.11
N ALA A 802 9.14 -10.58 -5.51
CA ALA A 802 7.92 -11.22 -5.96
C ALA A 802 7.29 -10.70 -7.28
N GLY A 803 6.29 -11.44 -7.76
CA GLY A 803 5.06 -10.94 -8.38
C GLY A 803 4.67 -11.65 -9.69
N LEU A 804 3.43 -12.17 -9.77
CA LEU A 804 2.49 -12.21 -10.93
C LEU A 804 1.29 -13.16 -10.64
N GLY A 805 0.03 -12.81 -10.90
CA GLY A 805 -0.56 -11.64 -11.60
C GLY A 805 -2.00 -11.97 -12.06
N LEU A 806 -2.66 -11.14 -12.91
CA LEU A 806 -4.03 -11.46 -13.40
C LEU A 806 -4.39 -10.88 -14.80
N VAL A 807 -5.45 -11.40 -15.44
CA VAL A 807 -5.59 -11.49 -16.91
C VAL A 807 -6.65 -10.57 -17.57
N MET A 808 -6.41 -10.18 -18.83
CA MET A 808 -7.20 -9.22 -19.65
C MET A 808 -8.53 -9.76 -20.24
N ILE A 809 -9.34 -8.88 -20.89
CA ILE A 809 -9.90 -9.13 -22.26
C ILE A 809 -10.49 -7.87 -22.97
N GLN A 810 -10.57 -7.88 -24.33
CA GLN A 810 -10.76 -6.68 -25.17
C GLN A 810 -12.10 -6.48 -25.95
N ARG A 811 -12.33 -5.18 -26.27
CA ARG A 811 -12.93 -4.42 -27.42
C ARG A 811 -13.31 -5.14 -28.77
N ARG A 812 -13.78 -4.54 -29.90
CA ARG A 812 -13.88 -3.14 -30.46
C ARG A 812 -15.13 -2.96 -31.41
N ARG A 813 -15.18 -1.92 -32.28
CA ARG A 813 -16.41 -1.29 -32.88
C ARG A 813 -16.66 -1.47 -34.41
N GLY A 814 -17.90 -1.12 -34.83
CA GLY A 814 -18.34 -0.60 -36.15
C GLY A 814 -19.74 0.07 -36.01
N GLY A 815 -20.39 0.77 -36.96
CA GLY A 815 -20.09 1.25 -38.33
C GLY A 815 -21.32 1.18 -39.27
N LEU A 816 -21.71 2.16 -40.12
CA LEU A 816 -21.29 3.56 -40.32
C LEU A 816 -22.30 4.34 -41.25
N GLY A 817 -22.72 5.58 -40.89
CA GLY A 817 -23.13 6.66 -41.83
C GLY A 817 -24.62 6.92 -42.19
N VAL A 818 -25.04 8.20 -42.16
CA VAL A 818 -25.66 9.01 -43.26
C VAL A 818 -26.23 10.35 -42.72
N SER A 819 -26.07 11.42 -43.52
CA SER A 819 -26.56 12.82 -43.39
C SER A 819 -26.06 13.67 -42.23
#